data_AF-A0A6M2A5P8-F1
#
_entry.id   AF-A0A6M2A5P8-F1
#
_cell.length_a   1.000
_cell.length_b   1.000
_cell.length_c   1.000
_cell.angle_alpha   90.00
_cell.angle_beta   90.00
_cell.angle_gamma   90.00
#
_symmetry.space_group_name_H-M   'P 1'
#
loop_
_entity.id
_entity.type
_entity.pdbx_description
1 polymer ?
#
loop_
_entity_poly.entity_id
_entity_poly.type
_entity_poly.pdbx_seq_one_letter_code
_entity_poly.pdbx_strand_id
1 'polypeptide(L)'
;MELFSLHSKVRAIALANLLLDEEGDLQNLDRVKLEYIFIPQGYSDGDITEHFQRVLTSLQTDPELSMLLQSFTFPVFDPKIEEMIATLLDAKEKLTRRHLIWAVLSALLCPLRQRVGSCFATAPAILIHEEQPVQFLKDLRDLLATGKLTRIFGGVEYSVPISPSSGPEDLQMEHTLLKTWEYTLASFVDVKTEFSKWNLYVSLGLHPDEKKGIGELIYTQLETQLNEANEELQKQQIEYEIAYDQVRTTEVLLRNAATEADGRRLRSELQARAYHFQSCEEIRNRWNEKAQNVAHLFSFLIEQIVEKFQEHFQEVYDAGMYEEVQPTPYDDAPAGFRLLYKHGRTHVGSWTFIHNSTEYLQALKEFFLAIEHPVREACEWEEGKDEISKLITAIIHHIGTEEFLLSAFHRMAKAHRVPLQKIPLEQMEKKPWAYTSGGTMPTLLKTYFRREGSLSEEARWVDSPQDLLIFLLDTIKILPPNITDLFQKDPQKRMLMTSPTHAFSLLPGQEFFRKGWEDRGFTYTWVRDEVIQPRTNFYEAIRLEPHEQQLLLQKLNLSINHYGTLSVADFYSKLPSHPKIDAFLYESLPLITPPQAEALFRDLGLKAIAPFKPIFRRELHDLILSHYTSSSKDLHLEVARLMEKKKLAPPRPLLIADTNWSKFYFSFLVNPGTGELEFWRTDKIGLTGAPMREWENFLNGTIKESWGIYLRPYEYTA
;
A
#
# COMPACT_ATOMS: atom_id res chain seq x y z
N MET A 1 -15.47 10.76 9.17
CA MET A 1 -14.94 10.34 7.87
C MET A 1 -16.08 10.05 6.89
N GLU A 2 -17.03 9.20 7.27
CA GLU A 2 -18.15 8.68 6.43
C GLU A 2 -18.95 9.74 5.66
N LEU A 3 -19.37 10.83 6.32
CA LEU A 3 -20.15 11.88 5.66
C LEU A 3 -19.39 12.57 4.51
N PHE A 4 -18.06 12.72 4.60
CA PHE A 4 -17.29 13.36 3.52
C PHE A 4 -17.29 12.50 2.26
N SER A 5 -16.97 11.22 2.40
CA SER A 5 -16.89 10.29 1.27
C SER A 5 -18.25 10.14 0.60
N LEU A 6 -19.33 10.04 1.40
CA LEU A 6 -20.69 9.99 0.89
C LEU A 6 -21.07 11.28 0.14
N HIS A 7 -20.83 12.45 0.73
CA HIS A 7 -21.11 13.73 0.07
C HIS A 7 -20.32 13.87 -1.24
N SER A 8 -19.02 13.51 -1.22
CA SER A 8 -18.14 13.55 -2.39
C SER A 8 -18.68 12.70 -3.52
N LYS A 9 -19.01 11.44 -3.24
CA LYS A 9 -19.59 10.49 -4.20
C LYS A 9 -20.91 11.02 -4.78
N VAL A 10 -21.87 11.34 -3.91
CA VAL A 10 -23.23 11.74 -4.35
C VAL A 10 -23.16 13.01 -5.21
N ARG A 11 -22.36 13.99 -4.80
CA ARG A 11 -22.17 15.24 -5.56
C ARG A 11 -21.43 15.01 -6.87
N ALA A 12 -20.41 14.16 -6.90
CA ALA A 12 -19.67 13.84 -8.12
C ALA A 12 -20.57 13.14 -9.15
N ILE A 13 -21.40 12.18 -8.71
CA ILE A 13 -22.39 11.51 -9.56
C ILE A 13 -23.41 12.52 -10.11
N ALA A 14 -23.97 13.36 -9.24
CA ALA A 14 -24.95 14.36 -9.65
C ALA A 14 -24.35 15.38 -10.64
N LEU A 15 -23.13 15.86 -10.37
CA LEU A 15 -22.43 16.80 -11.24
C LEU A 15 -22.09 16.18 -12.60
N ALA A 16 -21.57 14.94 -12.62
CA ALA A 16 -21.28 14.23 -13.85
C ALA A 16 -22.53 14.08 -14.75
N ASN A 17 -23.69 13.75 -14.16
CA ASN A 17 -24.95 13.65 -14.92
C ASN A 17 -25.38 14.97 -15.56
N LEU A 18 -25.11 16.11 -14.91
CA LEU A 18 -25.44 17.44 -15.44
C LEU A 18 -24.50 17.90 -16.57
N LEU A 19 -23.30 17.32 -16.63
CA LEU A 19 -22.28 17.65 -17.63
C LEU A 19 -22.41 16.81 -18.90
N LEU A 20 -23.26 15.79 -18.91
CA LEU A 20 -23.43 14.86 -20.02
C LEU A 20 -24.81 15.03 -20.66
N ASP A 21 -24.85 15.00 -21.99
CA ASP A 21 -26.12 14.92 -22.73
C ASP A 21 -26.68 13.48 -22.78
N GLU A 22 -27.69 13.24 -23.63
CA GLU A 22 -28.35 11.93 -23.77
C GLU A 22 -27.45 10.89 -24.45
N GLU A 23 -26.47 11.34 -25.22
CA GLU A 23 -25.47 10.53 -25.93
C GLU A 23 -24.23 10.22 -25.07
N GLY A 24 -24.05 10.97 -23.97
CA GLY A 24 -22.89 10.88 -23.09
C GLY A 24 -21.74 11.79 -23.49
N ASP A 25 -21.99 12.77 -24.36
CA ASP A 25 -21.01 13.76 -24.74
C ASP A 25 -20.99 14.93 -23.74
N LEU A 26 -19.81 15.51 -23.51
CA LEU A 26 -19.64 16.63 -22.58
C LEU A 26 -20.36 17.88 -23.11
N GLN A 27 -21.25 18.45 -22.32
CA GLN A 27 -21.90 19.72 -22.59
C GLN A 27 -21.80 20.68 -21.38
N ASN A 28 -22.08 21.96 -21.63
CA ASN A 28 -22.38 22.95 -20.59
C ASN A 28 -21.27 23.28 -19.59
N LEU A 29 -19.98 23.04 -19.88
CA LEU A 29 -18.87 23.40 -18.99
C LEU A 29 -18.91 24.88 -18.52
N ASP A 30 -19.36 25.79 -19.39
CA ASP A 30 -19.47 27.24 -19.08
C ASP A 30 -20.83 27.65 -18.50
N ARG A 31 -21.84 26.75 -18.53
CA ARG A 31 -23.27 27.07 -18.31
C ARG A 31 -23.86 26.45 -17.05
N VAL A 32 -23.20 25.51 -16.39
CA VAL A 32 -23.75 24.98 -15.15
C VAL A 32 -23.77 26.12 -14.13
N LYS A 33 -24.97 26.53 -13.69
CA LYS A 33 -25.14 27.36 -12.50
C LYS A 33 -24.83 26.48 -11.30
N LEU A 34 -23.52 26.31 -11.07
CA LEU A 34 -22.89 25.48 -10.06
C LEU A 34 -23.25 25.90 -8.62
N GLU A 35 -23.97 27.02 -8.45
CA GLU A 35 -24.29 27.61 -7.15
C GLU A 35 -24.88 26.61 -6.15
N TYR A 36 -25.74 25.66 -6.54
CA TYR A 36 -26.33 24.70 -5.59
C TYR A 36 -25.46 23.47 -5.28
N ILE A 37 -24.58 23.07 -6.20
CA ILE A 37 -23.68 21.91 -6.01
C ILE A 37 -22.43 22.31 -5.22
N PHE A 38 -22.02 23.57 -5.36
CA PHE A 38 -20.77 24.10 -4.82
C PHE A 38 -20.97 24.82 -3.48
N ILE A 39 -22.20 25.01 -3.01
CA ILE A 39 -22.45 25.44 -1.63
C ILE A 39 -21.94 24.33 -0.70
N PRO A 40 -20.94 24.59 0.16
CA PRO A 40 -20.55 23.65 1.21
C PRO A 40 -21.77 23.40 2.10
N GLN A 41 -22.24 22.16 2.18
CA GLN A 41 -23.37 21.79 3.04
C GLN A 41 -22.88 21.23 4.39
N GLY A 42 -21.63 20.79 4.44
CA GLY A 42 -20.97 20.31 5.64
C GLY A 42 -19.56 20.88 5.81
N TYR A 43 -19.09 20.78 7.05
CA TYR A 43 -17.69 20.99 7.40
C TYR A 43 -16.79 20.08 6.56
N SER A 44 -15.82 20.68 5.84
CA SER A 44 -14.86 20.12 4.84
C SER A 44 -15.32 19.98 3.38
N ASP A 45 -16.56 20.34 3.02
CA ASP A 45 -17.02 20.28 1.62
C ASP A 45 -16.27 21.25 0.68
N GLY A 46 -15.52 22.20 1.24
CA GLY A 46 -14.63 23.09 0.47
C GLY A 46 -13.60 22.32 -0.36
N ASP A 47 -13.07 21.20 0.15
CA ASP A 47 -12.11 20.38 -0.59
C ASP A 47 -12.74 19.69 -1.80
N ILE A 48 -14.00 19.23 -1.65
CA ILE A 48 -14.78 18.64 -2.74
C ILE A 48 -15.00 19.70 -3.84
N THR A 49 -15.36 20.91 -3.40
CA THR A 49 -15.65 22.05 -4.27
C THR A 49 -14.41 22.49 -5.06
N GLU A 50 -13.26 22.60 -4.41
CA GLU A 50 -11.97 22.92 -5.06
C GLU A 50 -11.56 21.82 -6.05
N HIS A 51 -11.71 20.55 -5.65
CA HIS A 51 -11.42 19.41 -6.53
C HIS A 51 -12.29 19.45 -7.80
N PHE A 52 -13.60 19.70 -7.67
CA PHE A 52 -14.50 19.86 -8.82
C PHE A 52 -14.06 20.99 -9.74
N GLN A 53 -13.74 22.18 -9.19
CA GLN A 53 -13.30 23.33 -9.98
C GLN A 53 -12.04 23.01 -10.78
N ARG A 54 -11.08 22.32 -10.15
CA ARG A 54 -9.84 21.90 -10.82
C ARG A 54 -10.12 20.93 -11.96
N VAL A 55 -10.91 19.88 -11.73
CA VAL A 55 -11.25 18.89 -12.77
C VAL A 55 -11.99 19.56 -13.93
N LEU A 56 -12.96 20.44 -13.65
CA LEU A 56 -13.69 21.18 -14.68
C LEU A 56 -12.76 22.08 -15.49
N THR A 57 -11.82 22.78 -14.82
CA THR A 57 -10.80 23.59 -15.49
C THR A 57 -9.90 22.73 -16.37
N SER A 58 -9.47 21.56 -15.90
CA SER A 58 -8.68 20.62 -16.70
C SER A 58 -9.45 20.12 -17.92
N LEU A 59 -10.74 19.76 -17.78
CA LEU A 59 -11.56 19.34 -18.92
C LEU A 59 -11.73 20.45 -19.97
N GLN A 60 -11.81 21.72 -19.54
CA GLN A 60 -11.88 22.87 -20.44
C GLN A 60 -10.55 23.17 -21.13
N THR A 61 -9.42 22.95 -20.45
CA THR A 61 -8.10 23.43 -20.89
C THR A 61 -7.22 22.34 -21.51
N ASP A 62 -7.50 21.07 -21.25
CA ASP A 62 -6.78 19.91 -21.77
C ASP A 62 -7.66 19.10 -22.76
N PRO A 63 -7.44 19.27 -24.08
CA PRO A 63 -8.17 18.51 -25.09
C PRO A 63 -7.92 17.00 -25.03
N GLU A 64 -6.73 16.54 -24.60
CA GLU A 64 -6.43 15.11 -24.50
C GLU A 64 -7.33 14.46 -23.45
N LEU A 65 -7.51 15.13 -22.31
CA LEU A 65 -8.37 14.65 -21.23
C LEU A 65 -9.82 14.48 -21.69
N SER A 66 -10.36 15.50 -22.37
CA SER A 66 -11.73 15.47 -22.92
C SER A 66 -11.90 14.39 -23.99
N MET A 67 -10.94 14.25 -24.91
CA MET A 67 -10.96 13.19 -25.93
C MET A 67 -10.92 11.80 -25.33
N LEU A 68 -10.08 11.60 -24.31
CA LEU A 68 -9.92 10.32 -23.65
C LEU A 68 -11.18 9.91 -22.87
N LEU A 69 -11.82 10.85 -22.17
CA LEU A 69 -13.11 10.62 -21.51
C LEU A 69 -14.20 10.19 -22.51
N GLN A 70 -14.17 10.74 -23.72
CA GLN A 70 -15.10 10.37 -24.79
C GLN A 70 -14.75 9.06 -25.50
N SER A 71 -13.57 8.48 -25.25
CA SER A 71 -13.13 7.23 -25.89
C SER A 71 -13.67 5.95 -25.25
N PHE A 72 -14.37 6.05 -24.11
CA PHE A 72 -14.91 4.89 -23.41
C PHE A 72 -16.11 4.30 -24.16
N THR A 73 -16.08 2.98 -24.38
CA THR A 73 -17.09 2.24 -25.15
C THR A 73 -17.46 0.92 -24.48
N PHE A 74 -18.68 0.44 -24.74
CA PHE A 74 -19.11 -0.93 -24.41
C PHE A 74 -18.79 -1.92 -25.55
N PRO A 75 -18.71 -3.24 -25.27
CA PRO A 75 -18.83 -3.86 -23.95
C PRO A 75 -17.61 -3.61 -23.06
N VAL A 76 -17.81 -3.59 -21.74
CA VAL A 76 -16.69 -3.68 -20.79
C VAL A 76 -16.24 -5.13 -20.67
N PHE A 77 -15.05 -5.34 -20.10
CA PHE A 77 -14.41 -6.66 -20.06
C PHE A 77 -15.18 -7.71 -19.22
N ASP A 78 -15.70 -7.33 -18.06
CA ASP A 78 -16.30 -8.24 -17.07
C ASP A 78 -17.74 -7.82 -16.73
N PRO A 79 -18.74 -8.72 -16.79
CA PRO A 79 -20.11 -8.45 -16.33
C PRO A 79 -20.21 -7.91 -14.90
N LYS A 80 -19.27 -8.26 -14.00
CA LYS A 80 -19.22 -7.70 -12.64
C LYS A 80 -18.92 -6.20 -12.62
N ILE A 81 -18.17 -5.70 -13.61
CA ILE A 81 -17.93 -4.26 -13.78
C ILE A 81 -19.24 -3.58 -14.22
N GLU A 82 -20.02 -4.22 -15.08
CA GLU A 82 -21.36 -3.72 -15.44
C GLU A 82 -22.26 -3.65 -14.22
N GLU A 83 -22.32 -4.71 -13.41
CA GLU A 83 -23.09 -4.73 -12.16
C GLU A 83 -22.63 -3.63 -11.18
N MET A 84 -21.31 -3.41 -11.08
CA MET A 84 -20.72 -2.34 -10.27
C MET A 84 -21.15 -0.95 -10.74
N ILE A 85 -21.12 -0.69 -12.06
CA ILE A 85 -21.55 0.58 -12.65
C ILE A 85 -23.06 0.78 -12.45
N ALA A 86 -23.86 -0.27 -12.66
CA ALA A 86 -25.29 -0.23 -12.45
C ALA A 86 -25.64 0.11 -10.99
N THR A 87 -24.95 -0.52 -10.03
CA THR A 87 -25.11 -0.26 -8.60
C THR A 87 -24.67 1.15 -8.21
N LEU A 88 -23.52 1.62 -8.73
CA LEU A 88 -22.99 2.95 -8.46
C LEU A 88 -23.97 4.06 -8.86
N LEU A 89 -24.64 3.88 -10.01
CA LEU A 89 -25.53 4.86 -10.61
C LEU A 89 -27.02 4.64 -10.27
N ASP A 90 -27.36 3.59 -9.53
CA ASP A 90 -28.74 3.10 -9.33
C ASP A 90 -29.49 2.91 -10.68
N ALA A 91 -28.78 2.40 -11.68
CA ALA A 91 -29.32 2.18 -13.02
C ALA A 91 -30.14 0.90 -13.08
N LYS A 92 -31.44 1.02 -13.39
CA LYS A 92 -32.39 -0.11 -13.53
C LYS A 92 -32.53 -0.61 -14.96
N GLU A 93 -32.03 0.16 -15.91
CA GLU A 93 -32.08 -0.14 -17.34
C GLU A 93 -30.78 -0.78 -17.83
N LYS A 94 -30.79 -1.23 -19.08
CA LYS A 94 -29.58 -1.76 -19.72
C LYS A 94 -28.55 -0.64 -19.83
N LEU A 95 -27.33 -0.90 -19.37
CA LEU A 95 -26.24 0.07 -19.45
C LEU A 95 -25.94 0.46 -20.90
N THR A 96 -25.66 1.75 -21.08
CA THR A 96 -25.35 2.39 -22.36
C THR A 96 -24.03 3.15 -22.24
N ARG A 97 -23.41 3.54 -23.36
CA ARG A 97 -22.17 4.35 -23.37
C ARG A 97 -22.24 5.55 -22.41
N ARG A 98 -23.37 6.25 -22.36
CA ARG A 98 -23.62 7.35 -21.44
C ARG A 98 -23.41 6.95 -19.97
N HIS A 99 -23.92 5.79 -19.54
CA HIS A 99 -23.73 5.30 -18.17
C HIS A 99 -22.25 5.03 -17.85
N LEU A 100 -21.49 4.51 -18.82
CA LEU A 100 -20.05 4.28 -18.64
C LEU A 100 -19.29 5.61 -18.48
N ILE A 101 -19.56 6.58 -19.36
CA ILE A 101 -18.93 7.91 -19.27
C ILE A 101 -19.36 8.62 -17.99
N TRP A 102 -20.62 8.48 -17.58
CA TRP A 102 -21.12 9.01 -16.32
C TRP A 102 -20.33 8.45 -15.13
N ALA A 103 -20.16 7.13 -15.03
CA ALA A 103 -19.39 6.49 -13.97
C ALA A 103 -17.91 6.90 -13.98
N VAL A 104 -17.28 7.03 -15.16
CA VAL A 104 -15.88 7.45 -15.30
C VAL A 104 -15.72 8.93 -14.92
N LEU A 105 -16.60 9.81 -15.39
CA LEU A 105 -16.57 11.23 -15.07
C LEU A 105 -16.83 11.47 -13.58
N SER A 106 -17.76 10.73 -12.96
CA SER A 106 -17.97 10.81 -11.52
C SER A 106 -16.77 10.30 -10.72
N ALA A 107 -16.03 9.30 -11.23
CA ALA A 107 -14.78 8.84 -10.62
C ALA A 107 -13.69 9.92 -10.70
N LEU A 108 -13.59 10.62 -11.84
CA LEU A 108 -12.67 11.74 -12.02
C LEU A 108 -13.02 12.93 -11.12
N LEU A 109 -14.31 13.22 -10.92
CA LEU A 109 -14.78 14.31 -10.07
C LEU A 109 -14.72 13.98 -8.57
N CYS A 110 -14.79 12.72 -8.17
CA CYS A 110 -14.80 12.35 -6.76
C CYS A 110 -13.37 12.40 -6.19
N PRO A 111 -13.06 13.28 -5.20
CA PRO A 111 -11.74 13.31 -4.59
C PRO A 111 -11.41 11.96 -3.93
N LEU A 112 -10.24 11.40 -4.26
CA LEU A 112 -9.76 10.17 -3.66
C LEU A 112 -9.28 10.43 -2.22
N ARG A 113 -9.72 9.60 -1.26
CA ARG A 113 -9.29 9.62 0.14
C ARG A 113 -9.07 8.21 0.67
N GLN A 114 -8.13 8.06 1.58
CA GLN A 114 -7.86 6.81 2.28
C GLN A 114 -8.96 6.56 3.31
N ARG A 115 -9.47 5.32 3.32
CA ARG A 115 -10.39 4.81 4.34
C ARG A 115 -9.83 3.55 5.01
N VAL A 116 -9.34 2.61 4.19
CA VAL A 116 -8.89 1.28 4.61
C VAL A 116 -7.52 0.98 4.02
N GLY A 117 -6.53 0.76 4.87
CA GLY A 117 -5.18 0.25 4.54
C GLY A 117 -4.46 0.95 3.38
N SER A 118 -3.26 0.50 3.04
CA SER A 118 -2.55 0.87 1.80
C SER A 118 -2.19 2.35 1.59
N CYS A 119 -1.90 3.12 2.65
CA CYS A 119 -1.44 4.50 2.52
C CYS A 119 -0.30 4.69 1.50
N PHE A 120 0.59 3.69 1.39
CA PHE A 120 1.67 3.65 0.38
C PHE A 120 1.16 3.72 -1.08
N ALA A 121 -0.08 3.30 -1.34
CA ALA A 121 -0.74 3.36 -2.63
C ALA A 121 -1.69 4.54 -2.74
N THR A 122 -2.40 4.89 -1.67
CA THR A 122 -3.32 6.03 -1.69
C THR A 122 -2.61 7.34 -1.96
N ALA A 123 -1.44 7.61 -1.35
CA ALA A 123 -0.74 8.88 -1.59
C ALA A 123 -0.30 9.04 -3.06
N PRO A 124 0.35 8.05 -3.70
CA PRO A 124 0.59 8.08 -5.14
C PRO A 124 -0.68 8.13 -5.99
N ALA A 125 -1.74 7.41 -5.61
CA ALA A 125 -3.00 7.41 -6.34
C ALA A 125 -3.68 8.79 -6.31
N ILE A 126 -3.68 9.49 -5.17
CA ILE A 126 -4.15 10.88 -5.08
C ILE A 126 -3.33 11.77 -6.02
N LEU A 127 -2.01 11.62 -6.02
CA LEU A 127 -1.15 12.40 -6.91
C LEU A 127 -1.47 12.15 -8.39
N ILE A 128 -1.63 10.89 -8.80
CA ILE A 128 -1.99 10.55 -10.19
C ILE A 128 -3.38 11.07 -10.55
N HIS A 129 -4.36 10.88 -9.67
CA HIS A 129 -5.74 11.33 -9.86
C HIS A 129 -5.84 12.85 -9.99
N GLU A 130 -5.12 13.59 -9.15
CA GLU A 130 -5.23 15.04 -9.06
C GLU A 130 -4.30 15.81 -10.00
N GLU A 131 -3.08 15.32 -10.22
CA GLU A 131 -2.06 16.02 -11.03
C GLU A 131 -1.84 15.39 -12.42
N GLN A 132 -2.28 14.15 -12.62
CA GLN A 132 -2.08 13.41 -13.89
C GLN A 132 -3.39 12.75 -14.38
N PRO A 133 -4.50 13.53 -14.51
CA PRO A 133 -5.82 12.98 -14.78
C PRO A 133 -5.90 12.21 -16.11
N VAL A 134 -5.04 12.55 -17.08
CA VAL A 134 -4.89 11.79 -18.33
C VAL A 134 -4.39 10.36 -18.07
N GLN A 135 -3.39 10.18 -17.20
CA GLN A 135 -2.90 8.85 -16.85
C GLN A 135 -3.96 8.06 -16.08
N PHE A 136 -4.67 8.70 -15.16
CA PHE A 136 -5.81 8.09 -14.46
C PHE A 136 -6.89 7.57 -15.44
N LEU A 137 -7.28 8.37 -16.44
CA LEU A 137 -8.25 7.91 -17.44
C LEU A 137 -7.68 6.82 -18.36
N LYS A 138 -6.38 6.84 -18.69
CA LYS A 138 -5.73 5.74 -19.45
C LYS A 138 -5.83 4.43 -18.66
N ASP A 139 -5.56 4.49 -17.36
CA ASP A 139 -5.67 3.33 -16.48
C ASP A 139 -7.10 2.81 -16.38
N LEU A 140 -8.08 3.71 -16.16
CA LEU A 140 -9.49 3.29 -16.12
C LEU A 140 -9.93 2.66 -17.44
N ARG A 141 -9.50 3.20 -18.58
CA ARG A 141 -9.82 2.62 -19.88
C ARG A 141 -9.21 1.23 -20.03
N ASP A 142 -7.95 1.06 -19.68
CA ASP A 142 -7.27 -0.23 -19.78
C ASP A 142 -7.93 -1.27 -18.84
N LEU A 143 -8.30 -0.86 -17.61
CA LEU A 143 -9.05 -1.70 -16.66
C LEU A 143 -10.41 -2.12 -17.20
N LEU A 144 -11.20 -1.16 -17.70
CA LEU A 144 -12.55 -1.41 -18.17
C LEU A 144 -12.57 -2.21 -19.48
N ALA A 145 -11.57 -2.04 -20.35
CA ALA A 145 -11.48 -2.72 -21.63
C ALA A 145 -10.81 -4.10 -21.55
N THR A 146 -9.84 -4.29 -20.63
CA THR A 146 -9.00 -5.50 -20.59
C THR A 146 -9.07 -6.28 -19.26
N GLY A 147 -9.71 -5.72 -18.24
CA GLY A 147 -9.77 -6.30 -16.90
C GLY A 147 -8.45 -6.25 -16.12
N LYS A 148 -7.44 -5.54 -16.63
CA LYS A 148 -6.10 -5.45 -16.00
C LYS A 148 -5.42 -4.11 -16.24
N LEU A 149 -4.45 -3.82 -15.39
CA LEU A 149 -3.41 -2.83 -15.67
C LEU A 149 -2.10 -3.53 -16.00
N THR A 150 -1.38 -2.98 -16.99
CA THR A 150 -0.09 -3.52 -17.41
C THR A 150 1.00 -2.45 -17.33
N ARG A 151 2.17 -2.81 -16.81
CA ARG A 151 3.38 -1.99 -16.77
C ARG A 151 4.59 -2.82 -17.18
N ILE A 152 5.50 -2.21 -17.95
CA ILE A 152 6.76 -2.87 -18.32
C ILE A 152 7.85 -2.30 -17.42
N PHE A 153 8.53 -3.14 -16.65
CA PHE A 153 9.59 -2.72 -15.75
C PHE A 153 10.74 -3.74 -15.81
N GLY A 154 11.98 -3.28 -15.96
CA GLY A 154 13.14 -4.17 -16.13
C GLY A 154 13.04 -5.13 -17.32
N GLY A 155 12.35 -4.71 -18.40
CA GLY A 155 12.07 -5.55 -19.57
C GLY A 155 10.98 -6.61 -19.37
N VAL A 156 10.37 -6.71 -18.18
CA VAL A 156 9.31 -7.66 -17.87
C VAL A 156 7.95 -6.97 -17.87
N GLU A 157 6.97 -7.59 -18.53
CA GLU A 157 5.59 -7.14 -18.49
C GLU A 157 4.91 -7.64 -17.21
N TYR A 158 4.42 -6.70 -16.40
CA TYR A 158 3.66 -6.96 -15.19
C TYR A 158 2.21 -6.59 -15.40
N SER A 159 1.34 -7.58 -15.26
CA SER A 159 -0.10 -7.44 -15.35
C SER A 159 -0.71 -7.64 -13.97
N VAL A 160 -1.54 -6.70 -13.52
CA VAL A 160 -2.36 -6.84 -12.31
C VAL A 160 -3.83 -6.84 -12.71
N PRO A 161 -4.63 -7.83 -12.27
CA PRO A 161 -6.04 -7.88 -12.58
C PRO A 161 -6.78 -6.80 -11.81
N ILE A 162 -7.97 -6.45 -12.28
CA ILE A 162 -8.88 -5.58 -11.55
C ILE A 162 -9.13 -6.13 -10.14
N SER A 163 -8.91 -5.29 -9.12
CA SER A 163 -9.20 -5.62 -7.72
C SER A 163 -10.55 -5.00 -7.34
N PRO A 164 -11.66 -5.77 -7.40
CA PRO A 164 -12.97 -5.23 -7.04
C PRO A 164 -12.98 -4.84 -5.55
N SER A 165 -13.61 -3.70 -5.23
CA SER A 165 -13.73 -3.27 -3.84
C SER A 165 -14.47 -4.33 -3.03
N SER A 166 -13.85 -4.73 -1.94
CA SER A 166 -14.23 -5.85 -1.09
C SER A 166 -15.14 -5.38 0.04
N GLY A 167 -16.45 -5.33 -0.22
CA GLY A 167 -17.44 -5.22 0.84
C GLY A 167 -18.76 -4.57 0.43
N PRO A 168 -19.93 -5.13 0.79
CA PRO A 168 -21.23 -4.49 0.58
C PRO A 168 -21.39 -3.15 1.34
N GLU A 169 -20.61 -2.91 2.41
CA GLU A 169 -20.59 -1.64 3.14
C GLU A 169 -19.76 -0.55 2.43
N ASP A 170 -18.71 -0.92 1.69
CA ASP A 170 -17.89 0.00 0.88
C ASP A 170 -18.65 0.55 -0.32
N LEU A 171 -19.55 -0.26 -0.91
CA LEU A 171 -20.43 0.14 -2.01
C LEU A 171 -21.35 1.32 -1.65
N GLN A 172 -21.68 1.51 -0.38
CA GLN A 172 -22.59 2.58 0.04
C GLN A 172 -21.88 3.93 0.19
N MET A 173 -20.68 3.94 0.78
CA MET A 173 -20.01 5.19 1.20
C MET A 173 -18.97 5.73 0.22
N GLU A 174 -18.40 4.88 -0.64
CA GLU A 174 -17.28 5.26 -1.51
C GLU A 174 -17.61 5.14 -3.00
N HIS A 175 -16.80 5.80 -3.84
CA HIS A 175 -16.92 5.73 -5.28
C HIS A 175 -16.26 4.44 -5.79
N THR A 176 -17.05 3.39 -6.00
CA THR A 176 -16.57 2.03 -6.25
C THR A 176 -15.53 1.92 -7.36
N LEU A 177 -15.79 2.55 -8.52
CA LEU A 177 -14.86 2.50 -9.66
C LEU A 177 -13.50 3.15 -9.35
N LEU A 178 -13.50 4.23 -8.55
CA LEU A 178 -12.28 4.95 -8.18
C LEU A 178 -11.46 4.11 -7.19
N LYS A 179 -12.12 3.44 -6.25
CA LYS A 179 -11.50 2.52 -5.29
C LYS A 179 -10.96 1.27 -5.95
N THR A 180 -11.69 0.69 -6.90
CA THR A 180 -11.19 -0.42 -7.70
C THR A 180 -9.92 -0.06 -8.47
N TRP A 181 -9.83 1.16 -9.02
CA TRP A 181 -8.58 1.63 -9.62
C TRP A 181 -7.44 1.75 -8.59
N GLU A 182 -7.69 2.40 -7.45
CA GLU A 182 -6.69 2.53 -6.36
C GLU A 182 -6.16 1.17 -5.87
N TYR A 183 -7.05 0.20 -5.63
CA TYR A 183 -6.69 -1.13 -5.14
C TYR A 183 -5.95 -1.96 -6.21
N THR A 184 -6.33 -1.78 -7.48
CA THR A 184 -5.58 -2.37 -8.59
C THR A 184 -4.18 -1.76 -8.68
N LEU A 185 -4.06 -0.45 -8.50
CA LEU A 185 -2.77 0.25 -8.45
C LEU A 185 -1.91 -0.26 -7.28
N ALA A 186 -2.51 -0.45 -6.09
CA ALA A 186 -1.82 -0.98 -4.91
C ALA A 186 -1.19 -2.36 -5.16
N SER A 187 -1.77 -3.17 -6.05
CA SER A 187 -1.26 -4.50 -6.40
C SER A 187 0.10 -4.47 -7.12
N PHE A 188 0.54 -3.32 -7.65
CA PHE A 188 1.87 -3.19 -8.26
C PHE A 188 3.03 -3.20 -7.24
N VAL A 189 2.75 -3.18 -5.94
CA VAL A 189 3.79 -3.22 -4.90
C VAL A 189 4.44 -4.61 -4.74
N ASP A 190 3.74 -5.69 -5.11
CA ASP A 190 4.24 -7.07 -5.03
C ASP A 190 5.10 -7.47 -6.26
N VAL A 191 5.24 -6.59 -7.23
CA VAL A 191 5.85 -6.93 -8.51
C VAL A 191 7.37 -7.20 -8.44
N LYS A 192 8.01 -6.91 -7.29
CA LYS A 192 9.32 -7.50 -7.03
C LYS A 192 9.17 -8.98 -6.71
N THR A 193 9.80 -9.78 -7.55
CA THR A 193 9.97 -11.24 -7.45
C THR A 193 10.48 -11.77 -6.11
N GLU A 194 10.75 -10.96 -5.09
CA GLU A 194 11.17 -11.43 -3.76
C GLU A 194 10.00 -11.56 -2.79
N PHE A 195 8.94 -10.76 -2.95
CA PHE A 195 7.86 -10.65 -1.96
C PHE A 195 6.84 -11.79 -2.07
N SER A 196 6.28 -11.98 -3.27
CA SER A 196 5.52 -13.19 -3.65
C SER A 196 6.30 -14.50 -3.56
N LYS A 197 7.64 -14.45 -3.76
CA LYS A 197 8.47 -15.61 -3.41
C LYS A 197 8.41 -15.88 -1.91
N TRP A 198 8.46 -14.86 -1.08
CA TRP A 198 8.64 -15.05 0.34
C TRP A 198 7.47 -15.82 1.00
N ASN A 199 6.22 -15.40 0.85
CA ASN A 199 5.11 -16.08 1.55
C ASN A 199 4.78 -17.45 0.96
N LEU A 200 4.62 -17.54 -0.36
CA LEU A 200 4.37 -18.83 -1.00
C LEU A 200 5.52 -19.80 -0.71
N TYR A 201 6.79 -19.40 -0.86
CA TYR A 201 7.91 -20.34 -0.69
C TYR A 201 8.07 -20.79 0.76
N VAL A 202 7.95 -19.85 1.71
CA VAL A 202 7.93 -20.17 3.15
C VAL A 202 6.84 -21.18 3.45
N SER A 203 5.64 -20.98 2.89
CA SER A 203 4.53 -21.89 3.15
C SER A 203 4.74 -23.28 2.54
N LEU A 204 5.46 -23.41 1.43
CA LEU A 204 5.74 -24.68 0.76
C LEU A 204 6.85 -25.50 1.45
N GLY A 205 7.77 -24.82 2.13
CA GLY A 205 8.85 -25.48 2.84
C GLY A 205 9.86 -26.14 1.88
N LEU A 206 10.42 -25.38 0.93
CA LEU A 206 11.25 -25.91 -0.15
C LEU A 206 12.67 -26.28 0.28
N HIS A 207 13.11 -25.88 1.48
CA HIS A 207 14.41 -26.24 2.01
C HIS A 207 14.39 -27.64 2.65
N PRO A 208 15.46 -28.48 2.54
CA PRO A 208 15.50 -29.82 3.14
C PRO A 208 15.25 -29.84 4.65
N ASP A 209 15.71 -28.82 5.37
CA ASP A 209 15.57 -28.71 6.83
C ASP A 209 14.14 -28.33 7.29
N GLU A 210 13.27 -27.94 6.36
CA GLU A 210 11.90 -27.52 6.69
C GLU A 210 11.00 -28.74 6.84
N LYS A 211 10.90 -29.21 8.08
CA LYS A 211 10.09 -30.38 8.44
C LYS A 211 8.68 -30.32 7.88
N LYS A 212 8.25 -31.43 7.27
CA LYS A 212 6.97 -31.64 6.59
C LYS A 212 6.73 -30.71 5.39
N GLY A 213 7.77 -30.03 4.92
CA GLY A 213 7.76 -29.26 3.68
C GLY A 213 7.99 -30.14 2.45
N ILE A 214 7.87 -29.55 1.27
CA ILE A 214 8.16 -30.21 -0.01
C ILE A 214 9.65 -30.53 -0.14
N GLY A 215 10.53 -29.66 0.37
CA GLY A 215 11.98 -29.83 0.32
C GLY A 215 12.44 -31.08 1.07
N GLU A 216 11.96 -31.29 2.29
CA GLU A 216 12.26 -32.51 3.07
C GLU A 216 11.81 -33.77 2.33
N LEU A 217 10.59 -33.77 1.77
CA LEU A 217 10.04 -34.91 1.03
C LEU A 217 10.94 -35.31 -0.14
N ILE A 218 11.30 -34.35 -1.00
CA ILE A 218 12.16 -34.58 -2.16
C ILE A 218 13.52 -35.08 -1.68
N TYR A 219 14.11 -34.40 -0.69
CA TYR A 219 15.44 -34.73 -0.19
C TYR A 219 15.50 -36.15 0.38
N THR A 220 14.54 -36.55 1.23
CA THR A 220 14.52 -37.90 1.81
C THR A 220 14.37 -39.00 0.74
N GLN A 221 13.56 -38.77 -0.30
CA GLN A 221 13.41 -39.73 -1.39
C GLN A 221 14.68 -39.86 -2.24
N LEU A 222 15.33 -38.74 -2.56
CA LEU A 222 16.58 -38.73 -3.32
C LEU A 222 17.77 -39.25 -2.50
N GLU A 223 17.83 -38.96 -1.20
CA GLU A 223 18.86 -39.47 -0.30
C GLU A 223 18.84 -41.00 -0.24
N THR A 224 17.64 -41.61 -0.19
CA THR A 224 17.50 -43.06 -0.25
C THR A 224 18.10 -43.63 -1.54
N GLN A 225 17.79 -43.02 -2.69
CA GLN A 225 18.30 -43.46 -3.99
C GLN A 225 19.81 -43.21 -4.16
N LEU A 226 20.31 -42.11 -3.62
CA LEU A 226 21.72 -41.78 -3.64
C LEU A 226 22.52 -42.79 -2.81
N ASN A 227 22.00 -43.18 -1.64
CA ASN A 227 22.61 -44.21 -0.81
C ASN A 227 22.65 -45.57 -1.55
N GLU A 228 21.54 -45.99 -2.17
CA GLU A 228 21.50 -47.20 -2.99
C GLU A 228 22.51 -47.17 -4.15
N ALA A 229 22.58 -46.04 -4.87
CA ALA A 229 23.52 -45.88 -5.97
C ALA A 229 24.99 -45.90 -5.50
N ASN A 230 25.28 -45.30 -4.33
CA ASN A 230 26.62 -45.31 -3.74
C ASN A 230 27.01 -46.70 -3.24
N GLU A 231 26.09 -47.46 -2.64
CA GLU A 231 26.34 -48.84 -2.24
C GLU A 231 26.64 -49.74 -3.44
N GLU A 232 25.86 -49.63 -4.51
CA GLU A 232 26.12 -50.36 -5.75
C GLU A 232 27.43 -49.91 -6.40
N LEU A 233 27.72 -48.61 -6.45
CA LEU A 233 28.99 -48.09 -6.94
C LEU A 233 30.18 -48.68 -6.18
N GLN A 234 30.09 -48.80 -4.85
CA GLN A 234 31.13 -49.43 -4.04
C GLN A 234 31.30 -50.92 -4.39
N LYS A 235 30.20 -51.67 -4.55
CA LYS A 235 30.27 -53.08 -4.97
C LYS A 235 30.94 -53.22 -6.34
N GLN A 236 30.55 -52.38 -7.30
CA GLN A 236 31.10 -52.40 -8.66
C GLN A 236 32.56 -51.93 -8.72
N GLN A 237 32.96 -51.01 -7.83
CA GLN A 237 34.36 -50.61 -7.68
C GLN A 237 35.23 -51.78 -7.18
N ILE A 238 34.74 -52.59 -6.23
CA ILE A 238 35.44 -53.80 -5.78
C ILE A 238 35.59 -54.80 -6.92
N GLU A 239 34.52 -55.06 -7.69
CA GLU A 239 34.57 -55.97 -8.84
C GLU A 239 35.53 -55.47 -9.94
N TYR A 240 35.54 -54.16 -10.20
CA TYR A 240 36.48 -53.51 -11.12
C TYR A 240 37.93 -53.74 -10.69
N GLU A 241 38.25 -53.55 -9.41
CA GLU A 241 39.61 -53.77 -8.88
C GLU A 241 40.04 -55.23 -9.02
N ILE A 242 39.14 -56.19 -8.74
CA ILE A 242 39.40 -57.62 -8.94
C ILE A 242 39.67 -57.92 -10.43
N ALA A 243 38.83 -57.43 -11.33
CA ALA A 243 38.98 -57.65 -12.77
C ALA A 243 40.28 -57.03 -13.30
N TYR A 244 40.64 -55.84 -12.83
CA TYR A 244 41.90 -55.17 -13.17
C TYR A 244 43.12 -55.99 -12.75
N ASP A 245 43.13 -56.48 -11.50
CA ASP A 245 44.22 -57.31 -10.98
C ASP A 245 44.34 -58.64 -11.73
N GLN A 246 43.21 -59.23 -12.13
CA GLN A 246 43.20 -60.44 -12.94
C GLN A 246 43.79 -60.22 -14.34
N VAL A 247 43.50 -59.09 -14.99
CA VAL A 247 44.10 -58.70 -16.28
C VAL A 247 45.61 -58.53 -16.12
N ARG A 248 46.03 -57.71 -15.15
CA ARG A 248 47.45 -57.43 -14.88
C ARG A 248 48.24 -58.70 -14.56
N THR A 249 47.66 -59.61 -13.77
CA THR A 249 48.30 -60.90 -13.45
C THR A 249 48.49 -61.75 -14.71
N THR A 250 47.49 -61.83 -15.58
CA THR A 250 47.59 -62.58 -16.84
C THR A 250 48.59 -61.95 -17.81
N GLU A 251 48.71 -60.62 -17.86
CA GLU A 251 49.74 -59.94 -18.64
C GLU A 251 51.16 -60.32 -18.19
N VAL A 252 51.40 -60.34 -16.87
CA VAL A 252 52.68 -60.76 -16.29
C VAL A 252 52.98 -62.22 -16.64
N LEU A 253 51.98 -63.11 -16.52
CA LEU A 253 52.13 -64.52 -16.90
C LEU A 253 52.42 -64.70 -18.40
N LEU A 254 51.75 -63.91 -19.26
CA LEU A 254 51.94 -63.94 -20.70
C LEU A 254 53.36 -63.48 -21.10
N ARG A 255 53.91 -62.46 -20.43
CA ARG A 255 55.31 -62.01 -20.64
C ARG A 255 56.34 -63.08 -20.29
N ASN A 256 56.00 -63.97 -19.36
CA ASN A 256 56.87 -65.04 -18.86
C ASN A 256 56.54 -66.42 -19.45
N ALA A 257 55.76 -66.50 -20.53
CA ALA A 257 55.32 -67.77 -21.11
C ALA A 257 56.50 -68.60 -21.65
N ALA A 258 56.67 -69.83 -21.13
CA ALA A 258 57.77 -70.72 -21.49
C ALA A 258 57.58 -71.45 -22.84
N THR A 259 56.35 -71.53 -23.34
CA THR A 259 56.01 -72.23 -24.58
C THR A 259 55.06 -71.41 -25.46
N GLU A 260 55.11 -71.65 -26.78
CA GLU A 260 54.23 -70.97 -27.74
C GLU A 260 52.75 -71.36 -27.54
N ALA A 261 52.49 -72.60 -27.12
CA ALA A 261 51.15 -73.09 -26.78
C ALA A 261 50.57 -72.38 -25.55
N ASP A 262 51.39 -72.20 -24.49
CA ASP A 262 51.00 -71.42 -23.30
C ASP A 262 50.77 -69.95 -23.64
N GLY A 263 51.60 -69.38 -24.52
CA GLY A 263 51.42 -68.01 -25.00
C GLY A 263 50.09 -67.81 -25.74
N ARG A 264 49.65 -68.77 -26.56
CA ARG A 264 48.34 -68.71 -27.24
C ARG A 264 47.18 -68.82 -26.25
N ARG A 265 47.26 -69.73 -25.27
CA ARG A 265 46.25 -69.89 -24.22
C ARG A 265 46.11 -68.61 -23.39
N LEU A 266 47.22 -68.05 -22.92
CA LEU A 266 47.24 -66.84 -22.09
C LEU A 266 46.77 -65.60 -22.85
N ARG A 267 46.98 -65.50 -24.17
CA ARG A 267 46.39 -64.42 -24.99
C ARG A 267 44.86 -64.51 -25.04
N SER A 268 44.32 -65.71 -25.25
CA SER A 268 42.86 -65.91 -25.25
C SER A 268 42.26 -65.59 -23.87
N GLU A 269 42.94 -65.98 -22.80
CA GLU A 269 42.52 -65.70 -21.42
C GLU A 269 42.63 -64.22 -21.07
N LEU A 270 43.69 -63.54 -21.52
CA LEU A 270 43.86 -62.10 -21.39
C LEU A 270 42.74 -61.35 -22.11
N GLN A 271 42.40 -61.76 -23.33
CA GLN A 271 41.32 -61.14 -24.10
C GLN A 271 39.97 -61.28 -23.38
N ALA A 272 39.65 -62.45 -22.85
CA ALA A 272 38.41 -62.66 -22.08
C ALA A 272 38.37 -61.80 -20.80
N ARG A 273 39.48 -61.74 -20.05
CA ARG A 273 39.59 -60.90 -18.84
C ARG A 273 39.54 -59.40 -19.15
N ALA A 274 40.13 -58.97 -20.26
CA ALA A 274 40.07 -57.58 -20.70
C ALA A 274 38.63 -57.16 -21.06
N TYR A 275 37.86 -58.02 -21.74
CA TYR A 275 36.44 -57.78 -21.97
C TYR A 275 35.64 -57.71 -20.67
N HIS A 276 35.91 -58.59 -19.71
CA HIS A 276 35.25 -58.55 -18.41
C HIS A 276 35.57 -57.25 -17.64
N PHE A 277 36.85 -56.84 -17.62
CA PHE A 277 37.28 -55.58 -17.03
C PHE A 277 36.59 -54.36 -17.66
N GLN A 278 36.50 -54.30 -19.00
CA GLN A 278 35.77 -53.24 -19.70
C GLN A 278 34.29 -53.20 -19.30
N SER A 279 33.65 -54.36 -19.20
CA SER A 279 32.26 -54.46 -18.74
C SER A 279 32.09 -53.93 -17.30
N CYS A 280 32.98 -54.30 -16.37
CA CYS A 280 32.96 -53.79 -15.01
C CYS A 280 33.20 -52.26 -14.96
N GLU A 281 34.08 -51.74 -15.82
CA GLU A 281 34.33 -50.30 -15.95
C GLU A 281 33.08 -49.55 -16.41
N GLU A 282 32.41 -50.04 -17.46
CA GLU A 282 31.17 -49.47 -17.98
C GLU A 282 30.06 -49.46 -16.93
N ILE A 283 29.89 -50.57 -16.20
CA ILE A 283 28.87 -50.69 -15.15
C ILE A 283 29.17 -49.72 -13.99
N ARG A 284 30.42 -49.67 -13.53
CA ARG A 284 30.84 -48.73 -12.48
C ARG A 284 30.60 -47.28 -12.90
N ASN A 285 31.03 -46.92 -14.11
CA ASN A 285 30.89 -45.56 -14.61
C ASN A 285 29.39 -45.16 -14.71
N ARG A 286 28.52 -46.08 -15.12
CA ARG A 286 27.06 -45.88 -15.13
C ARG A 286 26.49 -45.60 -13.73
N TRP A 287 26.92 -46.33 -12.71
CA TRP A 287 26.49 -46.08 -11.33
C TRP A 287 27.02 -44.76 -10.76
N ASN A 288 28.26 -44.40 -11.10
CA ASN A 288 28.83 -43.12 -10.72
C ASN A 288 28.07 -41.94 -11.37
N GLU A 289 27.75 -42.05 -12.66
CA GLU A 289 26.94 -41.07 -13.39
C GLU A 289 25.53 -40.97 -12.77
N LYS A 290 24.89 -42.10 -12.46
CA LYS A 290 23.59 -42.11 -11.76
C LYS A 290 23.65 -41.39 -10.42
N ALA A 291 24.66 -41.68 -9.59
CA ALA A 291 24.82 -41.01 -8.29
C ALA A 291 25.01 -39.50 -8.45
N GLN A 292 25.80 -39.06 -9.43
CA GLN A 292 25.98 -37.63 -9.74
C GLN A 292 24.67 -36.98 -10.20
N ASN A 293 23.91 -37.64 -11.07
CA ASN A 293 22.64 -37.12 -11.57
C ASN A 293 21.59 -37.00 -10.45
N VAL A 294 21.47 -38.02 -9.59
CA VAL A 294 20.58 -38.00 -8.42
C VAL A 294 20.95 -36.88 -7.44
N ALA A 295 22.25 -36.65 -7.21
CA ALA A 295 22.72 -35.58 -6.34
C ALA A 295 22.36 -34.18 -6.87
N HIS A 296 22.37 -33.98 -8.19
CA HIS A 296 21.98 -32.71 -8.81
C HIS A 296 20.47 -32.54 -8.97
N LEU A 297 19.70 -33.64 -8.97
CA LEU A 297 18.26 -33.62 -9.25
C LEU A 297 17.47 -32.76 -8.26
N PHE A 298 17.89 -32.70 -6.99
CA PHE A 298 17.25 -31.85 -5.98
C PHE A 298 17.30 -30.37 -6.40
N SER A 299 18.50 -29.84 -6.64
CA SER A 299 18.68 -28.43 -7.02
C SER A 299 18.00 -28.11 -8.34
N PHE A 300 18.12 -28.98 -9.33
CA PHE A 300 17.43 -28.84 -10.61
C PHE A 300 15.91 -28.72 -10.43
N LEU A 301 15.29 -29.64 -9.68
CA LEU A 301 13.85 -29.65 -9.52
C LEU A 301 13.36 -28.41 -8.76
N ILE A 302 14.06 -27.98 -7.71
CA ILE A 302 13.72 -26.75 -6.98
C ILE A 302 13.84 -25.52 -7.89
N GLU A 303 14.92 -25.38 -8.65
CA GLU A 303 15.11 -24.27 -9.59
C GLU A 303 13.98 -24.20 -10.62
N GLN A 304 13.59 -25.34 -11.20
CA GLN A 304 12.50 -25.43 -12.15
C GLN A 304 11.12 -25.09 -11.55
N ILE A 305 10.83 -25.57 -10.33
CA ILE A 305 9.60 -25.23 -9.60
C ILE A 305 9.54 -23.71 -9.35
N VAL A 306 10.64 -23.13 -8.87
CA VAL A 306 10.80 -21.70 -8.54
C VAL A 306 10.55 -20.82 -9.76
N GLU A 307 11.13 -21.17 -10.91
CA GLU A 307 10.97 -20.47 -12.18
C GLU A 307 9.49 -20.44 -12.60
N LYS A 308 8.78 -21.57 -12.45
CA LYS A 308 7.38 -21.71 -12.88
C LYS A 308 6.35 -21.05 -11.98
N PHE A 309 6.69 -20.67 -10.74
CA PHE A 309 5.72 -20.00 -9.86
C PHE A 309 5.21 -18.68 -10.41
N GLN A 310 6.04 -17.85 -11.06
CA GLN A 310 5.61 -16.53 -11.52
C GLN A 310 4.59 -16.59 -12.67
N GLU A 311 4.66 -17.67 -13.45
CA GLU A 311 3.71 -17.99 -14.53
C GLU A 311 2.35 -18.43 -13.96
N HIS A 312 2.33 -18.99 -12.75
CA HIS A 312 1.17 -19.67 -12.18
C HIS A 312 0.56 -18.97 -10.96
N PHE A 313 1.30 -18.15 -10.24
CA PHE A 313 0.85 -17.47 -9.05
C PHE A 313 1.22 -15.99 -9.08
N GLN A 314 0.44 -15.19 -8.38
CA GLN A 314 0.71 -13.76 -8.15
C GLN A 314 -0.06 -13.30 -6.92
N GLU A 315 0.49 -12.38 -6.16
CA GLU A 315 -0.25 -11.77 -5.06
C GLU A 315 -0.83 -10.44 -5.53
N VAL A 316 -2.02 -10.13 -5.02
CA VAL A 316 -2.72 -8.89 -5.31
C VAL A 316 -3.22 -8.29 -4.03
N TYR A 317 -3.32 -6.97 -4.02
CA TYR A 317 -3.87 -6.26 -2.90
C TYR A 317 -5.36 -6.60 -2.74
N ASP A 318 -5.74 -6.96 -1.51
CA ASP A 318 -7.11 -7.29 -1.11
C ASP A 318 -7.51 -6.42 0.08
N ALA A 319 -8.35 -5.41 -0.20
CA ALA A 319 -8.88 -4.52 0.82
C ALA A 319 -9.79 -5.26 1.83
N GLY A 320 -10.32 -6.44 1.48
CA GLY A 320 -11.35 -7.14 2.26
C GLY A 320 -10.79 -7.78 3.50
N MET A 321 -9.47 -7.97 3.52
CA MET A 321 -8.74 -8.44 4.68
C MET A 321 -8.80 -7.47 5.86
N TYR A 322 -9.18 -6.21 5.66
CA TYR A 322 -9.30 -5.23 6.74
C TYR A 322 -10.44 -5.54 7.72
N GLU A 323 -11.56 -6.10 7.23
CA GLU A 323 -12.67 -6.53 8.09
C GLU A 323 -12.24 -7.61 9.10
N GLU A 324 -11.21 -8.41 8.76
CA GLU A 324 -10.67 -9.46 9.62
C GLU A 324 -9.75 -8.92 10.76
N VAL A 325 -9.21 -7.69 10.65
CA VAL A 325 -8.11 -7.21 11.53
C VAL A 325 -8.53 -6.15 12.57
N GLN A 326 -9.73 -5.56 12.48
CA GLN A 326 -10.26 -4.50 13.37
C GLN A 326 -9.24 -3.43 13.88
N PRO A 327 -8.41 -2.81 13.02
CA PRO A 327 -7.60 -1.67 13.44
C PRO A 327 -8.48 -0.43 13.67
N THR A 328 -8.05 0.52 14.50
CA THR A 328 -8.83 1.76 14.67
C THR A 328 -8.83 2.56 13.36
N PRO A 329 -9.81 3.44 13.11
CA PRO A 329 -9.94 4.19 11.83
C PRO A 329 -8.76 5.12 11.49
N TYR A 330 -7.81 5.27 12.42
CA TYR A 330 -6.65 6.16 12.32
C TYR A 330 -5.33 5.41 12.55
N ASP A 331 -5.37 4.09 12.72
CA ASP A 331 -4.18 3.25 12.72
C ASP A 331 -3.84 2.88 11.27
N ASP A 332 -2.55 2.97 10.93
CA ASP A 332 -2.04 2.48 9.67
C ASP A 332 -2.18 0.96 9.64
N ALA A 333 -3.29 0.47 9.09
CA ALA A 333 -3.51 -0.94 8.93
C ALA A 333 -2.54 -1.51 7.87
N PRO A 334 -1.86 -2.64 8.17
CA PRO A 334 -1.01 -3.29 7.19
C PRO A 334 -1.86 -3.70 5.98
N ALA A 335 -1.29 -3.59 4.78
CA ALA A 335 -2.02 -3.91 3.56
C ALA A 335 -2.24 -5.41 3.44
N GLY A 336 -3.48 -5.82 3.15
CA GLY A 336 -3.83 -7.20 2.86
C GLY A 336 -3.41 -7.61 1.45
N PHE A 337 -2.83 -8.79 1.33
CA PHE A 337 -2.49 -9.41 0.06
C PHE A 337 -3.07 -10.80 0.00
N ARG A 338 -3.62 -11.15 -1.16
CA ARG A 338 -4.18 -12.46 -1.46
C ARG A 338 -3.49 -13.09 -2.65
N LEU A 339 -3.25 -14.39 -2.56
CA LEU A 339 -2.69 -15.18 -3.63
C LEU A 339 -3.75 -15.47 -4.71
N LEU A 340 -3.35 -15.28 -5.96
CA LEU A 340 -4.07 -15.67 -7.17
C LEU A 340 -3.39 -16.87 -7.81
N TYR A 341 -4.20 -17.76 -8.37
CA TYR A 341 -3.73 -18.81 -9.28
C TYR A 341 -4.09 -18.47 -10.73
N LYS A 342 -3.07 -18.41 -11.60
CA LYS A 342 -3.14 -17.98 -13.00
C LYS A 342 -3.41 -19.13 -13.98
N HIS A 343 -3.31 -20.38 -13.54
CA HIS A 343 -3.46 -21.57 -14.40
C HIS A 343 -2.45 -21.62 -15.56
N GLY A 344 -1.29 -20.92 -15.43
CA GLY A 344 -0.30 -20.78 -16.51
C GLY A 344 -0.77 -19.89 -17.68
N ARG A 345 -1.82 -19.08 -17.48
CA ARG A 345 -2.43 -18.25 -18.52
C ARG A 345 -2.08 -16.77 -18.33
N THR A 346 -1.89 -16.06 -19.44
CA THR A 346 -1.68 -14.60 -19.44
C THR A 346 -2.99 -13.81 -19.34
N HIS A 347 -4.14 -14.46 -19.56
CA HIS A 347 -5.45 -13.84 -19.56
C HIS A 347 -6.05 -13.75 -18.15
N VAL A 348 -6.16 -12.53 -17.63
CA VAL A 348 -6.60 -12.25 -16.25
C VAL A 348 -8.00 -12.74 -15.91
N GLY A 349 -8.94 -12.75 -16.86
CA GLY A 349 -10.30 -13.24 -16.62
C GLY A 349 -10.38 -14.75 -16.34
N SER A 350 -9.26 -15.47 -16.45
CA SER A 350 -9.16 -16.89 -16.08
C SER A 350 -8.45 -17.14 -14.76
N TRP A 351 -7.97 -16.09 -14.09
CA TRP A 351 -7.26 -16.20 -12.82
C TRP A 351 -8.26 -16.36 -11.68
N THR A 352 -7.88 -17.11 -10.65
CA THR A 352 -8.75 -17.46 -9.53
C THR A 352 -8.14 -17.01 -8.22
N PHE A 353 -8.89 -16.23 -7.44
CA PHE A 353 -8.52 -15.85 -6.08
C PHE A 353 -8.58 -17.06 -5.15
N ILE A 354 -7.62 -17.14 -4.22
CA ILE A 354 -7.54 -18.20 -3.23
C ILE A 354 -8.06 -17.65 -1.88
N HIS A 355 -9.23 -18.10 -1.47
CA HIS A 355 -9.92 -17.62 -0.27
C HIS A 355 -9.71 -18.51 0.95
N ASN A 356 -9.56 -19.81 0.73
CA ASN A 356 -9.52 -20.82 1.80
C ASN A 356 -8.47 -21.91 1.54
N SER A 357 -8.28 -22.77 2.54
CA SER A 357 -7.32 -23.88 2.49
C SER A 357 -7.60 -24.86 1.36
N THR A 358 -8.88 -25.16 1.09
CA THR A 358 -9.27 -26.09 0.03
C THR A 358 -8.84 -25.58 -1.33
N GLU A 359 -9.14 -24.32 -1.64
CA GLU A 359 -8.72 -23.66 -2.87
C GLU A 359 -7.19 -23.57 -2.99
N TYR A 360 -6.50 -23.30 -1.88
CA TYR A 360 -5.03 -23.25 -1.85
C TYR A 360 -4.42 -24.61 -2.21
N LEU A 361 -4.86 -25.68 -1.54
CA LEU A 361 -4.35 -27.03 -1.82
C LEU A 361 -4.71 -27.49 -3.23
N GLN A 362 -5.88 -27.13 -3.74
CA GLN A 362 -6.29 -27.45 -5.11
C GLN A 362 -5.41 -26.73 -6.13
N ALA A 363 -5.17 -25.43 -5.96
CA ALA A 363 -4.30 -24.64 -6.84
C ALA A 363 -2.87 -25.21 -6.87
N LEU A 364 -2.32 -25.64 -5.72
CA LEU A 364 -1.01 -26.29 -5.68
C LEU A 364 -0.99 -27.63 -6.43
N LYS A 365 -2.01 -28.47 -6.27
CA LYS A 365 -2.10 -29.74 -7.00
C LYS A 365 -2.16 -29.52 -8.51
N GLU A 366 -3.00 -28.58 -8.95
CA GLU A 366 -3.10 -28.20 -10.36
C GLU A 366 -1.79 -27.64 -10.89
N PHE A 367 -1.08 -26.84 -10.11
CA PHE A 367 0.24 -26.33 -10.47
C PHE A 367 1.24 -27.46 -10.72
N PHE A 368 1.39 -28.39 -9.76
CA PHE A 368 2.35 -29.48 -9.89
C PHE A 368 2.02 -30.42 -11.06
N LEU A 369 0.73 -30.63 -11.36
CA LEU A 369 0.29 -31.34 -12.56
C LEU A 369 0.64 -30.57 -13.85
N ALA A 370 0.48 -29.25 -13.87
CA ALA A 370 0.73 -28.43 -15.04
C ALA A 370 2.22 -28.35 -15.40
N ILE A 371 3.11 -28.33 -14.40
CA ILE A 371 4.56 -28.20 -14.64
C ILE A 371 5.26 -29.53 -14.90
N GLU A 372 4.62 -30.68 -14.65
CA GLU A 372 5.27 -31.99 -14.78
C GLU A 372 5.91 -32.19 -16.15
N HIS A 373 5.15 -32.01 -17.22
CA HIS A 373 5.67 -32.21 -18.57
C HIS A 373 6.81 -31.21 -18.92
N PRO A 374 6.65 -29.87 -18.74
CA PRO A 374 7.74 -28.93 -18.96
C PRO A 374 9.03 -29.25 -18.21
N VAL A 375 8.93 -29.64 -16.93
CA VAL A 375 10.11 -29.95 -16.10
C VAL A 375 10.79 -31.24 -16.54
N ARG A 376 10.03 -32.26 -16.96
CA ARG A 376 10.58 -33.49 -17.53
C ARG A 376 11.31 -33.26 -18.84
N GLU A 377 10.75 -32.43 -19.73
CA GLU A 377 11.39 -32.10 -21.00
C GLU A 377 12.69 -31.30 -20.82
N ALA A 378 12.78 -30.50 -19.75
CA ALA A 378 14.01 -29.78 -19.39
C ALA A 378 15.11 -30.69 -18.81
N CYS A 379 14.80 -31.94 -18.45
CA CYS A 379 15.77 -32.88 -17.90
C CYS A 379 16.49 -33.64 -19.03
N GLU A 380 17.81 -33.46 -19.12
CA GLU A 380 18.65 -34.15 -20.12
C GLU A 380 18.83 -35.65 -19.80
N TRP A 381 18.61 -36.03 -18.54
CA TRP A 381 18.79 -37.40 -18.06
C TRP A 381 17.49 -38.20 -18.18
N GLU A 382 17.48 -39.22 -19.04
CA GLU A 382 16.26 -39.97 -19.37
C GLU A 382 15.66 -40.70 -18.16
N GLU A 383 16.46 -41.41 -17.34
CA GLU A 383 15.93 -42.01 -16.11
C GLU A 383 15.50 -40.95 -15.07
N GLY A 384 16.06 -39.74 -15.17
CA GLY A 384 15.65 -38.58 -14.36
C GLY A 384 14.23 -38.13 -14.68
N LYS A 385 13.77 -38.27 -15.93
CA LYS A 385 12.39 -37.93 -16.32
C LYS A 385 11.36 -38.78 -15.61
N ASP A 386 11.63 -40.08 -15.46
CA ASP A 386 10.76 -41.00 -14.71
C ASP A 386 10.79 -40.67 -13.21
N GLU A 387 11.96 -40.29 -12.70
CA GLU A 387 12.11 -39.92 -11.30
C GLU A 387 11.37 -38.62 -10.96
N ILE A 388 11.42 -37.62 -11.86
CA ILE A 388 10.64 -36.39 -11.73
C ILE A 388 9.14 -36.70 -11.64
N SER A 389 8.60 -37.60 -12.47
CA SER A 389 7.18 -38.00 -12.38
C SER A 389 6.83 -38.64 -11.03
N LYS A 390 7.71 -39.48 -10.48
CA LYS A 390 7.50 -40.07 -9.15
C LYS A 390 7.53 -39.00 -8.05
N LEU A 391 8.51 -38.10 -8.09
CA LEU A 391 8.64 -37.00 -7.13
C LEU A 391 7.41 -36.08 -7.18
N ILE A 392 6.97 -35.67 -8.37
CA ILE A 392 5.77 -34.83 -8.53
C ILE A 392 4.52 -35.53 -8.00
N THR A 393 4.37 -36.83 -8.28
CA THR A 393 3.27 -37.62 -7.73
C THR A 393 3.31 -37.66 -6.20
N ALA A 394 4.49 -37.86 -5.61
CA ALA A 394 4.67 -37.84 -4.17
C ALA A 394 4.35 -36.46 -3.56
N ILE A 395 4.77 -35.38 -4.22
CA ILE A 395 4.47 -34.00 -3.82
C ILE A 395 2.96 -33.75 -3.81
N ILE A 396 2.24 -34.13 -4.89
CA ILE A 396 0.79 -33.97 -4.99
C ILE A 396 0.07 -34.72 -3.87
N HIS A 397 0.52 -35.95 -3.56
CA HIS A 397 -0.03 -36.73 -2.45
C HIS A 397 0.23 -36.04 -1.10
N HIS A 398 1.46 -35.57 -0.86
CA HIS A 398 1.85 -34.88 0.36
C HIS A 398 1.08 -33.58 0.60
N ILE A 399 0.88 -32.78 -0.46
CA ILE A 399 0.05 -31.55 -0.41
C ILE A 399 -1.38 -31.87 0.03
N GLY A 400 -1.90 -33.06 -0.26
CA GLY A 400 -3.22 -33.50 0.18
C GLY A 400 -3.33 -33.83 1.68
N THR A 401 -2.24 -33.81 2.43
CA THR A 401 -2.23 -34.20 3.85
C THR A 401 -2.53 -33.02 4.78
N GLU A 402 -3.17 -33.29 5.92
CA GLU A 402 -3.36 -32.31 6.99
C GLU A 402 -2.01 -31.85 7.57
N GLU A 403 -1.02 -32.76 7.61
CA GLU A 403 0.32 -32.47 8.10
C GLU A 403 1.02 -31.38 7.29
N PHE A 404 0.91 -31.42 5.96
CA PHE A 404 1.45 -30.38 5.10
C PHE A 404 0.83 -29.02 5.42
N LEU A 405 -0.51 -28.95 5.47
CA LEU A 405 -1.22 -27.69 5.75
C LEU A 405 -0.85 -27.11 7.12
N LEU A 406 -0.87 -27.93 8.18
CA LEU A 406 -0.44 -27.53 9.53
C LEU A 406 0.98 -26.99 9.53
N SER A 407 1.89 -27.67 8.86
CA SER A 407 3.30 -27.23 8.77
C SER A 407 3.46 -25.93 7.99
N ALA A 408 2.64 -25.69 6.96
CA ALA A 408 2.63 -24.44 6.20
C ALA A 408 2.25 -23.25 7.10
N PHE A 409 1.21 -23.39 7.92
CA PHE A 409 0.85 -22.38 8.92
C PHE A 409 1.95 -22.16 9.96
N HIS A 410 2.61 -23.22 10.41
CA HIS A 410 3.74 -23.08 11.34
C HIS A 410 4.93 -22.32 10.74
N ARG A 411 5.28 -22.60 9.47
CA ARG A 411 6.32 -21.86 8.75
C ARG A 411 5.95 -20.39 8.58
N MET A 412 4.70 -20.10 8.23
CA MET A 412 4.18 -18.73 8.13
C MET A 412 4.26 -17.99 9.48
N ALA A 413 3.78 -18.60 10.56
CA ALA A 413 3.85 -18.01 11.90
C ALA A 413 5.29 -17.70 12.31
N LYS A 414 6.22 -18.63 12.05
CA LYS A 414 7.65 -18.44 12.31
C LYS A 414 8.24 -17.28 11.49
N ALA A 415 7.94 -17.22 10.20
CA ALA A 415 8.46 -16.20 9.29
C ALA A 415 7.95 -14.79 9.66
N HIS A 416 6.68 -14.68 10.06
CA HIS A 416 6.05 -13.43 10.50
C HIS A 416 6.23 -13.13 12.00
N ARG A 417 6.99 -13.96 12.74
CA ARG A 417 7.22 -13.84 14.19
C ARG A 417 5.91 -13.80 15.01
N VAL A 418 4.86 -14.47 14.52
CA VAL A 418 3.58 -14.59 15.21
C VAL A 418 3.65 -15.77 16.18
N PRO A 419 3.29 -15.60 17.46
CA PRO A 419 3.26 -16.72 18.41
C PRO A 419 2.23 -17.77 17.97
N LEU A 420 2.63 -19.03 17.97
CA LEU A 420 1.75 -20.18 17.75
C LEU A 420 0.79 -20.32 18.93
N GLN A 421 -0.31 -19.58 18.90
CA GLN A 421 -1.40 -19.73 19.89
C GLN A 421 -2.33 -20.87 19.48
N LYS A 422 -3.12 -21.40 20.43
CA LYS A 422 -4.19 -22.39 20.18
C LYS A 422 -5.40 -21.78 19.46
N ILE A 423 -5.16 -20.92 18.47
CA ILE A 423 -6.19 -20.32 17.64
C ILE A 423 -6.45 -21.31 16.48
N PRO A 424 -7.71 -21.58 16.10
CA PRO A 424 -8.02 -22.34 14.89
C PRO A 424 -7.27 -21.79 13.67
N LEU A 425 -6.72 -22.66 12.82
CA LEU A 425 -5.89 -22.25 11.67
C LEU A 425 -6.56 -21.20 10.78
N GLU A 426 -7.87 -21.32 10.57
CA GLU A 426 -8.65 -20.40 9.72
C GLU A 426 -8.78 -18.99 10.32
N GLN A 427 -8.56 -18.84 11.63
CA GLN A 427 -8.60 -17.57 12.36
C GLN A 427 -7.20 -16.94 12.51
N MET A 428 -6.14 -17.57 11.98
CA MET A 428 -4.82 -16.96 11.97
C MET A 428 -4.77 -15.80 10.97
N GLU A 429 -4.22 -14.67 11.38
CA GLU A 429 -4.09 -13.47 10.53
C GLU A 429 -3.17 -13.70 9.31
N LYS A 430 -2.10 -14.50 9.48
CA LYS A 430 -1.13 -14.82 8.42
C LYS A 430 -1.37 -16.23 7.89
N LYS A 431 -2.02 -16.33 6.74
CA LYS A 431 -2.35 -17.57 6.03
C LYS A 431 -1.42 -17.72 4.80
N PRO A 432 -1.13 -18.95 4.33
CA PRO A 432 -0.32 -19.17 3.13
C PRO A 432 -0.82 -18.42 1.87
N TRP A 433 -2.14 -18.20 1.77
CA TRP A 433 -2.79 -17.56 0.63
C TRP A 433 -3.29 -16.14 0.92
N ALA A 434 -3.19 -15.66 2.16
CA ALA A 434 -3.69 -14.35 2.56
C ALA A 434 -2.93 -13.85 3.78
N TYR A 435 -2.30 -12.69 3.68
CA TYR A 435 -1.53 -12.10 4.77
C TYR A 435 -1.56 -10.58 4.70
N THR A 436 -1.31 -9.92 5.82
CA THR A 436 -1.09 -8.47 5.83
C THR A 436 0.40 -8.14 5.88
N SER A 437 0.83 -7.10 5.16
CA SER A 437 2.23 -6.67 5.12
C SER A 437 2.40 -5.19 4.84
N GLY A 438 3.61 -4.67 5.10
CA GLY A 438 4.02 -3.33 4.71
C GLY A 438 4.45 -3.31 3.25
N GLY A 439 3.49 -3.12 2.33
CA GLY A 439 3.81 -2.66 0.98
C GLY A 439 4.62 -1.37 1.06
N THR A 440 5.69 -1.24 0.27
CA THR A 440 6.57 -0.06 0.34
C THR A 440 6.31 0.87 -0.84
N MET A 441 6.14 2.17 -0.56
CA MET A 441 5.93 3.18 -1.60
C MET A 441 7.03 3.20 -2.67
N PRO A 442 8.34 3.03 -2.37
CA PRO A 442 9.38 2.93 -3.40
C PRO A 442 9.14 1.81 -4.40
N THR A 443 8.64 0.66 -3.95
CA THR A 443 8.43 -0.51 -4.83
C THR A 443 7.26 -0.25 -5.76
N LEU A 444 6.15 0.27 -5.21
CA LEU A 444 5.01 0.69 -6.02
C LEU A 444 5.41 1.72 -7.08
N LEU A 445 6.10 2.79 -6.68
CA LEU A 445 6.51 3.86 -7.58
C LEU A 445 7.43 3.36 -8.70
N LYS A 446 8.40 2.50 -8.36
CA LYS A 446 9.30 1.91 -9.37
C LYS A 446 8.56 1.07 -10.39
N THR A 447 7.69 0.19 -9.93
CA THR A 447 6.92 -0.68 -10.82
C THR A 447 5.94 0.13 -11.66
N TYR A 448 5.13 0.99 -11.04
CA TYR A 448 4.06 1.70 -11.70
C TYR A 448 4.58 2.72 -12.72
N PHE A 449 5.60 3.49 -12.35
CA PHE A 449 6.24 4.49 -13.23
C PHE A 449 7.41 3.92 -14.05
N ARG A 450 7.62 2.60 -14.05
CA ARG A 450 8.60 1.90 -14.90
C ARG A 450 10.04 2.41 -14.69
N ARG A 451 10.43 2.66 -13.43
CA ARG A 451 11.73 3.29 -13.06
C ARG A 451 12.77 2.26 -12.64
N GLU A 452 13.78 2.05 -13.47
CA GLU A 452 14.94 1.17 -13.16
C GLU A 452 15.84 1.74 -12.05
N GLY A 453 15.99 3.07 -11.99
CA GLY A 453 16.81 3.76 -10.98
C GLY A 453 16.19 3.76 -9.58
N SER A 454 17.02 4.02 -8.56
CA SER A 454 16.53 4.43 -7.24
C SER A 454 15.84 5.79 -7.32
N LEU A 455 14.76 5.94 -6.56
CA LEU A 455 14.11 7.23 -6.38
C LEU A 455 15.01 8.12 -5.52
N SER A 456 15.03 9.41 -5.82
CA SER A 456 15.77 10.39 -5.03
C SER A 456 14.99 10.69 -3.77
N GLU A 457 15.52 10.24 -2.64
CA GLU A 457 14.90 10.35 -1.33
C GLU A 457 15.90 10.95 -0.34
N GLU A 458 15.42 11.85 0.52
CA GLU A 458 16.12 12.26 1.74
C GLU A 458 15.36 11.67 2.93
N ALA A 459 16.06 10.94 3.81
CA ALA A 459 15.44 10.32 4.97
C ALA A 459 16.25 10.50 6.25
N ARG A 460 15.57 10.77 7.37
CA ARG A 460 16.20 11.01 8.67
C ARG A 460 15.25 10.67 9.83
N TRP A 461 15.76 10.13 10.92
CA TRP A 461 15.01 10.07 12.18
C TRP A 461 15.04 11.45 12.88
N VAL A 462 14.04 11.70 13.73
CA VAL A 462 13.85 13.00 14.39
C VAL A 462 13.73 12.81 15.90
N ASP A 463 14.17 13.81 16.67
CA ASP A 463 14.19 13.76 18.13
C ASP A 463 13.10 14.63 18.78
N SER A 464 12.45 15.50 18.00
CA SER A 464 11.32 16.34 18.42
C SER A 464 10.39 16.70 17.24
N PRO A 465 9.14 17.14 17.47
CA PRO A 465 8.30 17.75 16.43
C PRO A 465 8.97 18.97 15.77
N GLN A 466 9.75 19.73 16.55
CA GLN A 466 10.52 20.85 16.01
C GLN A 466 11.61 20.39 15.05
N ASP A 467 12.33 19.32 15.37
CA ASP A 467 13.35 18.74 14.49
C ASP A 467 12.74 18.22 13.19
N LEU A 468 11.55 17.62 13.25
CA LEU A 468 10.81 17.23 12.05
C LEU A 468 10.50 18.46 11.19
N LEU A 469 9.92 19.51 11.75
CA LEU A 469 9.60 20.72 10.99
C LEU A 469 10.86 21.34 10.35
N ILE A 470 11.97 21.41 11.08
CA ILE A 470 13.25 21.92 10.55
C ILE A 470 13.74 21.03 9.41
N PHE A 471 13.71 19.70 9.58
CA PHE A 471 14.07 18.75 8.53
C PHE A 471 13.27 19.00 7.24
N LEU A 472 11.95 19.17 7.33
CA LEU A 472 11.11 19.41 6.16
C LEU A 472 11.45 20.74 5.47
N LEU A 473 11.58 21.82 6.23
CA LEU A 473 11.90 23.14 5.69
C LEU A 473 13.28 23.17 5.04
N ASP A 474 14.30 22.65 5.71
CA ASP A 474 15.67 22.61 5.19
C ASP A 474 15.77 21.74 3.95
N THR A 475 15.07 20.60 3.91
CA THR A 475 15.07 19.71 2.74
C THR A 475 14.52 20.42 1.51
N ILE A 476 13.45 21.21 1.62
CA ILE A 476 12.90 21.96 0.48
C ILE A 476 13.78 23.14 0.11
N LYS A 477 14.35 23.84 1.10
CA LYS A 477 15.21 25.01 0.90
C LYS A 477 16.48 24.71 0.10
N ILE A 478 17.00 23.47 0.19
CA ILE A 478 18.18 23.05 -0.58
C ILE A 478 17.85 22.53 -1.99
N LEU A 479 16.56 22.35 -2.33
CA LEU A 479 16.18 21.87 -3.65
C LEU A 479 16.50 22.91 -4.74
N PRO A 480 16.88 22.47 -5.95
CA PRO A 480 17.18 23.37 -7.04
C PRO A 480 15.91 24.12 -7.53
N PRO A 481 16.06 25.34 -8.09
CA PRO A 481 14.93 26.16 -8.53
C PRO A 481 13.95 25.48 -9.50
N ASN A 482 14.44 24.61 -10.39
CA ASN A 482 13.59 23.87 -11.32
C ASN A 482 12.59 22.92 -10.63
N ILE A 483 12.82 22.57 -9.35
CA ILE A 483 11.90 21.81 -8.52
C ILE A 483 11.06 22.76 -7.67
N THR A 484 11.66 23.72 -6.97
CA THR A 484 10.92 24.61 -6.06
C THR A 484 9.96 25.55 -6.79
N ASP A 485 10.28 25.99 -8.00
CA ASP A 485 9.41 26.79 -8.87
C ASP A 485 8.05 26.11 -9.14
N LEU A 486 8.01 24.77 -9.12
CA LEU A 486 6.76 24.02 -9.34
C LEU A 486 5.75 24.33 -8.23
N PHE A 487 6.21 24.35 -6.98
CA PHE A 487 5.37 24.61 -5.80
C PHE A 487 5.08 26.10 -5.59
N GLN A 488 5.92 26.99 -6.13
CA GLN A 488 5.64 28.42 -6.13
C GLN A 488 4.52 28.78 -7.11
N LYS A 489 4.54 28.15 -8.30
CA LYS A 489 3.55 28.36 -9.35
C LYS A 489 2.21 27.72 -9.02
N ASP A 490 2.24 26.51 -8.44
CA ASP A 490 1.05 25.77 -8.04
C ASP A 490 1.13 25.36 -6.56
N PRO A 491 0.42 26.08 -5.67
CA PRO A 491 0.36 25.77 -4.24
C PRO A 491 -0.16 24.38 -3.90
N GLN A 492 -0.92 23.74 -4.81
CA GLN A 492 -1.52 22.42 -4.61
C GLN A 492 -0.62 21.27 -5.06
N LYS A 493 0.51 21.58 -5.70
CA LYS A 493 1.47 20.57 -6.15
C LYS A 493 2.08 19.81 -4.97
N ARG A 494 2.09 18.48 -5.09
CA ARG A 494 2.42 17.54 -4.01
C ARG A 494 3.84 16.99 -4.13
N MET A 495 4.41 16.62 -2.99
CA MET A 495 5.56 15.73 -2.90
C MET A 495 5.18 14.51 -2.08
N LEU A 496 5.62 13.33 -2.51
CA LEU A 496 5.39 12.12 -1.71
C LEU A 496 6.32 12.13 -0.49
N MET A 497 5.78 11.69 0.65
CA MET A 497 6.45 11.66 1.93
C MET A 497 6.03 10.42 2.73
N THR A 498 6.94 9.91 3.55
CA THR A 498 6.67 8.79 4.46
C THR A 498 7.06 9.15 5.89
N SER A 499 6.20 8.81 6.85
CA SER A 499 6.58 8.56 8.23
C SER A 499 6.98 7.08 8.37
N PRO A 500 7.46 6.65 9.56
CA PRO A 500 7.74 5.24 9.80
C PRO A 500 6.56 4.29 9.56
N THR A 501 5.32 4.76 9.75
CA THR A 501 4.12 3.91 9.62
C THR A 501 3.18 4.33 8.49
N HIS A 502 3.31 5.55 7.94
CA HIS A 502 2.35 6.14 7.01
C HIS A 502 3.01 6.72 5.76
N ALA A 503 2.30 6.69 4.64
CA ALA A 503 2.69 7.41 3.43
C ALA A 503 1.63 8.45 3.08
N PHE A 504 2.06 9.66 2.73
CA PHE A 504 1.16 10.81 2.56
C PHE A 504 1.80 11.87 1.64
N SER A 505 1.07 12.95 1.36
CA SER A 505 1.51 13.99 0.42
C SER A 505 1.90 15.28 1.15
N LEU A 506 3.19 15.62 1.14
CA LEU A 506 3.69 16.93 1.55
C LEU A 506 3.19 18.00 0.57
N LEU A 507 2.87 19.19 1.09
CA LEU A 507 2.33 20.32 0.34
C LEU A 507 3.26 21.55 0.45
N PRO A 508 4.41 21.56 -0.24
CA PRO A 508 5.41 22.64 -0.16
C PRO A 508 4.85 24.04 -0.46
N GLY A 509 3.85 24.12 -1.34
CA GLY A 509 3.29 25.37 -1.82
C GLY A 509 2.30 26.04 -0.87
N GLN A 510 1.94 25.39 0.26
CA GLN A 510 1.03 25.95 1.25
C GLN A 510 1.55 27.28 1.80
N GLU A 511 0.69 28.31 1.83
CA GLU A 511 1.10 29.71 1.97
C GLU A 511 2.08 29.96 3.13
N PHE A 512 1.81 29.39 4.31
CA PHE A 512 2.64 29.61 5.49
C PHE A 512 3.86 28.69 5.55
N PHE A 513 3.76 27.47 5.02
CA PHE A 513 4.89 26.55 4.90
C PHE A 513 5.91 27.02 3.86
N ARG A 514 5.43 27.55 2.74
CA ARG A 514 6.22 28.20 1.70
C ARG A 514 7.09 29.33 2.22
N LYS A 515 6.51 30.21 3.05
CA LYS A 515 7.26 31.31 3.68
C LYS A 515 8.44 30.80 4.52
N GLY A 516 8.35 29.61 5.11
CA GLY A 516 9.42 29.04 5.92
C GLY A 516 10.62 28.59 5.11
N TRP A 517 10.41 27.86 4.01
CA TRP A 517 11.53 27.39 3.19
C TRP A 517 12.03 28.46 2.20
N GLU A 518 11.22 29.47 1.87
CA GLU A 518 11.65 30.67 1.12
C GLU A 518 12.45 31.66 1.99
N ASP A 519 12.35 31.57 3.32
CA ASP A 519 13.09 32.44 4.22
C ASP A 519 14.61 32.24 4.06
N ARG A 520 15.34 33.34 4.00
CA ARG A 520 16.82 33.33 3.84
C ARG A 520 17.55 33.22 5.18
N GLY A 521 16.86 33.32 6.31
CA GLY A 521 17.41 33.21 7.65
C GLY A 521 17.70 31.77 8.06
N PHE A 522 18.00 31.60 9.35
CA PHE A 522 18.14 30.27 9.95
C PHE A 522 16.76 29.67 10.21
N THR A 523 16.54 28.45 9.72
CA THR A 523 15.25 27.74 9.81
C THR A 523 14.76 27.60 11.24
N TYR A 524 15.65 27.31 12.20
CA TYR A 524 15.30 27.30 13.63
C TYR A 524 14.75 28.64 14.12
N THR A 525 15.36 29.76 13.71
CA THR A 525 14.92 31.10 14.10
C THR A 525 13.54 31.40 13.52
N TRP A 526 13.31 31.07 12.25
CA TRP A 526 12.00 31.22 11.61
C TRP A 526 10.92 30.40 12.33
N VAL A 527 11.20 29.12 12.62
CA VAL A 527 10.27 28.25 13.36
C VAL A 527 9.93 28.85 14.73
N ARG A 528 10.93 29.31 15.48
CA ARG A 528 10.69 29.95 16.78
C ARG A 528 9.82 31.20 16.65
N ASP A 529 10.18 32.12 15.76
CA ASP A 529 9.62 33.47 15.72
C ASP A 529 8.26 33.55 15.00
N GLU A 530 8.05 32.72 13.98
CA GLU A 530 6.84 32.73 13.15
C GLU A 530 5.85 31.61 13.55
N VAL A 531 6.36 30.48 14.04
CA VAL A 531 5.52 29.31 14.37
C VAL A 531 5.24 29.22 15.87
N ILE A 532 6.27 29.16 16.70
CA ILE A 532 6.11 28.86 18.13
C ILE A 532 5.62 30.12 18.88
N GLN A 533 6.44 31.18 18.90
CA GLN A 533 6.23 32.35 19.76
C GLN A 533 4.86 33.03 19.59
N PRO A 534 4.31 33.24 18.37
CA PRO A 534 3.03 33.89 18.22
C PRO A 534 1.87 33.09 18.84
N ARG A 535 1.95 31.75 18.78
CA ARG A 535 0.93 30.85 19.33
C ARG A 535 1.10 30.68 20.84
N THR A 536 2.33 30.58 21.34
CA THR A 536 2.62 30.59 22.78
C THR A 536 2.12 31.88 23.42
N ASN A 537 2.47 33.05 22.86
CA ASN A 537 2.00 34.36 23.35
C ASN A 537 0.47 34.46 23.35
N PHE A 538 -0.21 33.85 22.37
CA PHE A 538 -1.66 33.85 22.31
C PHE A 538 -2.27 33.11 23.50
N TYR A 539 -1.83 31.89 23.79
CA TYR A 539 -2.36 31.10 24.91
C TYR A 539 -1.92 31.65 26.27
N GLU A 540 -0.70 32.16 26.38
CA GLU A 540 -0.20 32.82 27.59
C GLU A 540 -0.94 34.11 27.93
N ALA A 541 -1.61 34.75 26.96
CA ALA A 541 -2.44 35.93 27.21
C ALA A 541 -3.83 35.58 27.76
N ILE A 542 -4.28 34.32 27.63
CA ILE A 542 -5.60 33.89 28.07
C ILE A 542 -5.60 33.70 29.60
N ARG A 543 -6.59 34.30 30.26
CA ARG A 543 -6.86 34.12 31.69
C ARG A 543 -8.27 33.58 31.82
N LEU A 544 -8.40 32.43 32.48
CA LEU A 544 -9.66 31.74 32.67
C LEU A 544 -10.25 32.11 34.02
N GLU A 545 -11.31 32.89 34.01
CA GLU A 545 -12.08 33.23 35.20
C GLU A 545 -12.84 32.00 35.75
N PRO A 546 -13.22 31.98 37.05
CA PRO A 546 -13.87 30.80 37.65
C PRO A 546 -15.11 30.30 36.89
N HIS A 547 -15.92 31.21 36.34
CA HIS A 547 -17.11 30.83 35.56
C HIS A 547 -16.76 30.24 34.18
N GLU A 548 -15.64 30.67 33.59
CA GLU A 548 -15.12 30.14 32.32
C GLU A 548 -14.53 28.74 32.52
N GLN A 549 -13.77 28.57 33.61
CA GLN A 549 -13.31 27.25 34.05
C GLN A 549 -14.49 26.29 34.25
N GLN A 550 -15.55 26.74 34.92
CA GLN A 550 -16.76 25.93 35.13
C GLN A 550 -17.43 25.53 33.80
N LEU A 551 -17.52 26.46 32.83
CA LEU A 551 -18.09 26.17 31.52
C LEU A 551 -17.27 25.12 30.74
N LEU A 552 -15.93 25.24 30.77
CA LEU A 552 -15.02 24.26 30.17
C LEU A 552 -15.16 22.87 30.83
N LEU A 553 -15.18 22.83 32.16
CA LEU A 553 -15.33 21.60 32.93
C LEU A 553 -16.68 20.92 32.69
N GLN A 554 -17.75 21.71 32.61
CA GLN A 554 -19.08 21.20 32.31
C GLN A 554 -19.11 20.53 30.92
N LYS A 555 -18.48 21.13 29.91
CA LYS A 555 -18.38 20.52 28.57
C LYS A 555 -17.53 19.25 28.55
N LEU A 556 -16.52 19.15 29.41
CA LEU A 556 -15.70 17.96 29.58
C LEU A 556 -16.36 16.89 30.47
N ASN A 557 -17.53 17.17 31.06
CA ASN A 557 -18.17 16.33 32.09
C ASN A 557 -17.24 16.04 33.29
N LEU A 558 -16.45 17.05 33.71
CA LEU A 558 -15.53 16.97 34.82
C LEU A 558 -16.01 17.84 35.99
N SER A 559 -15.70 17.40 37.21
CA SER A 559 -15.95 18.14 38.44
C SER A 559 -14.63 18.29 39.19
N ILE A 560 -14.06 19.50 39.21
CA ILE A 560 -12.88 19.84 40.01
C ILE A 560 -13.20 21.04 40.91
N ASN A 561 -12.40 21.22 41.96
CA ASN A 561 -12.53 22.35 42.88
C ASN A 561 -12.38 23.68 42.13
N HIS A 562 -13.12 24.70 42.57
CA HIS A 562 -13.04 26.03 41.98
C HIS A 562 -11.74 26.69 42.43
N TYR A 563 -10.94 27.12 41.47
CA TYR A 563 -9.74 27.92 41.72
C TYR A 563 -10.02 29.39 41.38
N GLY A 564 -9.13 30.30 41.78
CA GLY A 564 -9.15 31.68 41.29
C GLY A 564 -8.88 31.75 39.78
N THR A 565 -8.64 32.93 39.22
CA THR A 565 -8.25 33.08 37.81
C THR A 565 -6.98 32.27 37.53
N LEU A 566 -7.03 31.41 36.51
CA LEU A 566 -5.90 30.54 36.11
C LEU A 566 -5.39 30.91 34.71
N SER A 567 -4.11 30.66 34.45
CA SER A 567 -3.62 30.55 33.07
C SER A 567 -4.13 29.26 32.41
N VAL A 568 -4.03 29.15 31.09
CA VAL A 568 -4.44 27.92 30.38
C VAL A 568 -3.58 26.73 30.81
N ALA A 569 -2.27 26.92 30.94
CA ALA A 569 -1.34 25.87 31.40
C ALA A 569 -1.64 25.43 32.84
N ASP A 570 -1.91 26.39 33.75
CA ASP A 570 -2.29 26.06 35.13
C ASP A 570 -3.62 25.33 35.20
N PHE A 571 -4.60 25.72 34.36
CA PHE A 571 -5.87 25.02 34.27
C PHE A 571 -5.68 23.60 33.74
N TYR A 572 -4.90 23.44 32.67
CA TYR A 572 -4.57 22.14 32.08
C TYR A 572 -3.90 21.19 33.08
N SER A 573 -2.96 21.69 33.87
CA SER A 573 -2.25 20.89 34.88
C SER A 573 -3.16 20.37 36.00
N LYS A 574 -4.40 20.86 36.11
CA LYS A 574 -5.43 20.39 37.07
C LYS A 574 -6.41 19.40 36.45
N LEU A 575 -6.40 19.24 35.14
CA LEU A 575 -7.28 18.29 34.45
C LEU A 575 -6.71 16.87 34.54
N PRO A 576 -7.56 15.84 34.58
CA PRO A 576 -7.10 14.46 34.46
C PRO A 576 -6.47 14.25 33.07
N SER A 577 -5.48 13.37 32.97
CA SER A 577 -4.94 13.00 31.65
C SER A 577 -6.03 12.33 30.83
N HIS A 578 -6.45 12.96 29.73
CA HIS A 578 -7.42 12.41 28.79
C HIS A 578 -7.08 12.85 27.36
N PRO A 579 -7.07 11.93 26.37
CA PRO A 579 -6.65 12.22 24.98
C PRO A 579 -7.53 13.21 24.20
N LYS A 580 -8.67 13.62 24.77
CA LYS A 580 -9.61 14.55 24.12
C LYS A 580 -9.48 15.98 24.65
N ILE A 581 -8.74 16.17 25.74
CA ILE A 581 -8.62 17.49 26.37
C ILE A 581 -7.85 18.42 25.46
N ASP A 582 -6.74 17.98 24.87
CA ASP A 582 -5.93 18.83 23.99
C ASP A 582 -6.76 19.34 22.80
N ALA A 583 -7.43 18.42 22.11
CA ALA A 583 -8.34 18.73 21.01
C ALA A 583 -9.46 19.68 21.45
N PHE A 584 -10.10 19.39 22.59
CA PHE A 584 -11.16 20.23 23.13
C PHE A 584 -10.67 21.65 23.44
N LEU A 585 -9.56 21.80 24.16
CA LEU A 585 -9.01 23.11 24.50
C LEU A 585 -8.57 23.87 23.25
N TYR A 586 -7.98 23.17 22.29
CA TYR A 586 -7.59 23.76 21.01
C TYR A 586 -8.79 24.31 20.26
N GLU A 587 -9.90 23.57 20.22
CA GLU A 587 -11.14 23.93 19.52
C GLU A 587 -11.96 25.00 20.26
N SER A 588 -11.89 25.01 21.59
CA SER A 588 -12.73 25.84 22.44
C SER A 588 -12.13 27.21 22.74
N LEU A 589 -10.81 27.31 22.86
CA LEU A 589 -10.16 28.54 23.29
C LEU A 589 -9.88 29.51 22.13
N PRO A 590 -10.02 30.84 22.37
CA PRO A 590 -10.49 31.48 23.60
C PRO A 590 -12.01 31.43 23.73
N LEU A 591 -12.53 31.61 24.95
CA LEU A 591 -13.96 31.89 25.14
C LEU A 591 -14.29 33.28 24.60
N ILE A 592 -15.27 33.34 23.70
CA ILE A 592 -15.60 34.58 23.00
C ILE A 592 -16.73 35.28 23.74
N THR A 593 -16.49 36.52 24.13
CA THR A 593 -17.46 37.35 24.83
C THR A 593 -18.56 37.83 23.88
N PRO A 594 -19.77 38.15 24.40
CA PRO A 594 -20.87 38.65 23.58
C PRO A 594 -20.50 39.85 22.69
N PRO A 595 -19.79 40.90 23.16
CA PRO A 595 -19.40 42.02 22.31
C PRO A 595 -18.43 41.63 21.18
N GLN A 596 -17.55 40.65 21.41
CA GLN A 596 -16.64 40.14 20.39
C GLN A 596 -17.39 39.37 19.30
N ALA A 597 -18.36 38.53 19.70
CA ALA A 597 -19.22 37.81 18.76
C ALA A 597 -20.07 38.78 17.92
N GLU A 598 -20.69 39.79 18.54
CA GLU A 598 -21.46 40.83 17.82
C GLU A 598 -20.62 41.61 16.83
N ALA A 599 -19.38 41.95 17.19
CA ALA A 599 -18.44 42.60 16.29
C ALA A 599 -18.08 41.71 15.09
N LEU A 600 -17.94 40.39 15.31
CA LEU A 600 -17.66 39.44 14.23
C LEU A 600 -18.83 39.32 13.25
N PHE A 601 -20.07 39.21 13.77
CA PHE A 601 -21.29 39.20 12.93
C PHE A 601 -21.40 40.46 12.08
N ARG A 602 -21.16 41.63 12.68
CA ARG A 602 -21.23 42.93 11.99
C ARG A 602 -20.22 43.03 10.86
N ASP A 603 -18.98 42.59 11.07
CA ASP A 603 -17.92 42.63 10.06
C ASP A 603 -18.20 41.66 8.90
N LEU A 604 -18.95 40.59 9.14
CA LEU A 604 -19.44 39.67 8.12
C LEU A 604 -20.75 40.13 7.45
N GLY A 605 -21.30 41.29 7.83
CA GLY A 605 -22.57 41.80 7.31
C GLY A 605 -23.80 41.02 7.79
N LEU A 606 -23.67 40.23 8.85
CA LEU A 606 -24.74 39.41 9.42
C LEU A 606 -25.50 40.18 10.49
N LYS A 607 -26.81 39.94 10.58
CA LYS A 607 -27.64 40.51 11.66
C LYS A 607 -27.35 39.73 12.95
N ALA A 608 -26.98 40.44 14.02
CA ALA A 608 -26.83 39.86 15.35
C ALA A 608 -28.18 39.31 15.84
N ILE A 609 -28.15 38.20 16.57
CA ILE A 609 -29.36 37.44 16.95
C ILE A 609 -29.39 37.31 18.45
N ALA A 610 -30.19 38.15 19.11
CA ALA A 610 -30.41 38.15 20.55
C ALA A 610 -29.11 38.25 21.38
N PRO A 611 -29.14 38.37 22.72
CA PRO A 611 -27.90 38.56 23.48
C PRO A 611 -27.09 37.26 23.48
N PHE A 612 -25.87 37.33 22.93
CA PHE A 612 -24.92 36.22 23.02
C PHE A 612 -24.60 35.92 24.49
N LYS A 613 -24.41 34.64 24.82
CA LYS A 613 -23.66 34.22 26.02
C LYS A 613 -22.20 34.02 25.62
N PRO A 614 -21.25 33.95 26.60
CA PRO A 614 -19.91 33.45 26.30
C PRO A 614 -20.01 32.15 25.52
N ILE A 615 -19.34 32.10 24.37
CA ILE A 615 -19.48 31.03 23.38
C ILE A 615 -18.11 30.51 22.98
N PHE A 616 -18.00 29.21 22.75
CA PHE A 616 -16.77 28.61 22.29
C PHE A 616 -16.46 29.02 20.86
N ARG A 617 -15.16 29.11 20.52
CA ARG A 617 -14.71 29.47 19.17
C ARG A 617 -15.40 28.64 18.09
N ARG A 618 -15.40 27.31 18.24
CA ARG A 618 -16.05 26.39 17.31
C ARG A 618 -17.57 26.60 17.23
N GLU A 619 -18.24 26.77 18.36
CA GLU A 619 -19.69 27.01 18.38
C GLU A 619 -20.07 28.33 17.71
N LEU A 620 -19.26 29.39 17.88
CA LEU A 620 -19.48 30.66 17.19
C LEU A 620 -19.30 30.52 15.69
N HIS A 621 -18.28 29.78 15.26
CA HIS A 621 -18.05 29.50 13.85
C HIS A 621 -19.25 28.74 13.24
N ASP A 622 -19.70 27.66 13.88
CA ASP A 622 -20.86 26.88 13.41
C ASP A 622 -22.15 27.72 13.39
N LEU A 623 -22.34 28.59 14.39
CA LEU A 623 -23.45 29.53 14.44
C LEU A 623 -23.40 30.56 13.30
N ILE A 624 -22.23 31.08 12.94
CA ILE A 624 -22.09 32.01 11.82
C ILE A 624 -22.49 31.32 10.51
N LEU A 625 -22.03 30.08 10.31
CA LEU A 625 -22.34 29.31 9.12
C LEU A 625 -23.84 28.97 9.00
N SER A 626 -24.51 28.68 10.11
CA SER A 626 -25.95 28.39 10.09
C SER A 626 -26.82 29.57 9.62
N HIS A 627 -26.27 30.79 9.67
CA HIS A 627 -26.96 32.02 9.23
C HIS A 627 -26.65 32.42 7.80
N TYR A 628 -25.81 31.65 7.12
CA TYR A 628 -25.36 31.96 5.78
C TYR A 628 -25.98 30.99 4.79
N THR A 629 -26.87 31.48 3.92
CA THR A 629 -27.66 30.63 3.02
C THR A 629 -27.19 30.64 1.56
N SER A 630 -26.28 31.53 1.17
CA SER A 630 -25.79 31.61 -0.22
C SER A 630 -24.55 32.51 -0.37
N SER A 631 -23.37 31.92 -0.54
CA SER A 631 -22.21 32.61 -1.13
C SER A 631 -21.34 31.60 -1.87
N SER A 632 -20.76 32.05 -2.98
CA SER A 632 -19.76 31.31 -3.76
C SER A 632 -18.36 31.37 -3.15
N LYS A 633 -18.15 32.13 -2.06
CA LYS A 633 -16.88 32.21 -1.35
C LYS A 633 -16.77 31.11 -0.30
N ASP A 634 -15.55 30.64 -0.06
CA ASP A 634 -15.21 29.78 1.08
C ASP A 634 -15.36 30.57 2.39
N LEU A 635 -16.59 30.56 2.90
CA LEU A 635 -16.98 31.28 4.10
C LEU A 635 -16.28 30.74 5.34
N HIS A 636 -16.00 29.44 5.39
CA HIS A 636 -15.27 28.83 6.49
C HIS A 636 -13.89 29.50 6.65
N LEU A 637 -13.17 29.62 5.53
CA LEU A 637 -11.86 30.28 5.51
C LEU A 637 -11.94 31.78 5.81
N GLU A 638 -12.98 32.47 5.32
CA GLU A 638 -13.19 33.90 5.58
C GLU A 638 -13.45 34.17 7.08
N VAL A 639 -14.31 33.38 7.71
CA VAL A 639 -14.61 33.46 9.15
C VAL A 639 -13.35 33.16 9.95
N ALA A 640 -12.61 32.08 9.62
CA ALA A 640 -11.38 31.71 10.31
C ALA A 640 -10.32 32.84 10.25
N ARG A 641 -10.09 33.42 9.07
CA ARG A 641 -9.17 34.56 8.90
C ARG A 641 -9.59 35.79 9.69
N LEU A 642 -10.89 36.06 9.76
CA LEU A 642 -11.41 37.21 10.51
C LEU A 642 -11.29 37.00 12.02
N MET A 643 -11.53 35.78 12.52
CA MET A 643 -11.32 35.42 13.91
C MET A 643 -9.85 35.54 14.31
N GLU A 644 -8.92 35.04 13.48
CA GLU A 644 -7.47 35.19 13.66
C GLU A 644 -7.07 36.68 13.72
N LYS A 645 -7.53 37.50 12.76
CA LYS A 645 -7.26 38.94 12.72
C LYS A 645 -7.74 39.68 13.98
N LYS A 646 -8.86 39.23 14.56
CA LYS A 646 -9.42 39.80 15.80
C LYS A 646 -8.86 39.18 17.09
N LYS A 647 -7.90 38.25 16.98
CA LYS A 647 -7.37 37.48 18.12
C LYS A 647 -8.47 36.70 18.87
N LEU A 648 -9.50 36.28 18.14
CA LEU A 648 -10.57 35.37 18.61
C LEU A 648 -10.27 33.91 18.23
N ALA A 649 -9.15 33.68 17.56
CA ALA A 649 -8.57 32.38 17.27
C ALA A 649 -7.05 32.51 17.39
N PRO A 650 -6.34 31.42 17.76
CA PRO A 650 -4.88 31.39 17.67
C PRO A 650 -4.44 31.58 16.20
N PRO A 651 -3.17 31.96 15.96
CA PRO A 651 -2.60 31.87 14.62
C PRO A 651 -2.82 30.48 14.03
N ARG A 652 -3.26 30.43 12.76
CA ARG A 652 -3.65 29.16 12.10
C ARG A 652 -2.51 28.13 12.18
N PRO A 653 -2.80 26.83 12.35
CA PRO A 653 -1.75 25.82 12.40
C PRO A 653 -0.93 25.81 11.11
N LEU A 654 0.35 25.47 11.22
CA LEU A 654 1.23 25.36 10.06
C LEU A 654 0.93 24.04 9.34
N LEU A 655 0.02 24.10 8.36
CA LEU A 655 -0.32 22.96 7.49
C LEU A 655 0.87 22.63 6.60
N ILE A 656 1.27 21.35 6.61
CA ILE A 656 2.44 20.88 5.86
C ILE A 656 2.09 19.78 4.86
N ALA A 657 1.05 18.99 5.09
CA ALA A 657 0.77 17.82 4.28
C ALA A 657 -0.71 17.41 4.32
N ASP A 658 -1.16 16.74 3.26
CA ASP A 658 -2.43 16.03 3.18
C ASP A 658 -2.23 14.62 3.76
N THR A 659 -3.04 14.21 4.74
CA THR A 659 -2.87 12.90 5.39
C THR A 659 -3.39 11.74 4.55
N ASN A 660 -4.00 12.02 3.39
CA ASN A 660 -4.87 11.16 2.60
C ASN A 660 -6.22 10.84 3.26
N TRP A 661 -6.36 10.99 4.59
CA TRP A 661 -7.61 10.72 5.30
C TRP A 661 -8.64 11.80 5.02
N SER A 662 -9.91 11.42 4.94
CA SER A 662 -10.96 12.42 4.73
C SER A 662 -10.96 13.45 5.87
N LYS A 663 -10.93 14.73 5.47
CA LYS A 663 -10.98 15.93 6.32
C LYS A 663 -9.71 16.33 7.05
N PHE A 664 -8.62 15.57 6.98
CA PHE A 664 -7.44 15.83 7.80
C PHE A 664 -6.21 16.19 6.98
N TYR A 665 -5.43 17.08 7.54
CA TYR A 665 -4.12 17.55 7.09
C TYR A 665 -3.16 17.45 8.26
N PHE A 666 -1.90 17.16 7.99
CA PHE A 666 -0.86 17.24 8.99
C PHE A 666 -0.41 18.68 9.16
N SER A 667 -0.19 19.05 10.41
CA SER A 667 0.14 20.41 10.79
C SER A 667 0.97 20.48 12.06
N PHE A 668 1.72 21.56 12.21
CA PHE A 668 2.38 21.92 13.46
C PHE A 668 1.64 23.05 14.15
N LEU A 669 1.42 22.91 15.45
CA LEU A 669 0.83 23.96 16.28
C LEU A 669 1.32 23.85 17.72
N VAL A 670 1.13 24.92 18.48
CA VAL A 670 1.42 24.93 19.92
C VAL A 670 0.20 24.40 20.66
N ASN A 671 0.37 23.33 21.41
CA ASN A 671 -0.72 22.75 22.20
C ASN A 671 -1.09 23.73 23.33
N PRO A 672 -2.37 24.11 23.46
CA PRO A 672 -2.80 25.09 24.46
C PRO A 672 -2.53 24.66 25.90
N GLY A 673 -2.51 23.35 26.16
CA GLY A 673 -2.30 22.79 27.49
C GLY A 673 -0.83 22.71 27.89
N THR A 674 0.01 22.21 27.00
CA THR A 674 1.45 21.99 27.27
C THR A 674 2.29 23.23 26.98
N GLY A 675 1.84 24.09 26.05
CA GLY A 675 2.64 25.22 25.54
C GLY A 675 3.75 24.80 24.59
N GLU A 676 3.82 23.52 24.21
CA GLU A 676 4.87 22.95 23.36
C GLU A 676 4.43 22.84 21.90
N LEU A 677 5.39 22.88 20.98
CA LEU A 677 5.16 22.61 19.57
C LEU A 677 4.93 21.11 19.37
N GLU A 678 3.79 20.76 18.78
CA GLU A 678 3.39 19.38 18.57
C GLU A 678 2.97 19.14 17.12
N PHE A 679 2.97 17.87 16.73
CA PHE A 679 2.49 17.40 15.44
C PHE A 679 1.04 16.94 15.52
N TRP A 680 0.17 17.54 14.71
CA TRP A 680 -1.29 17.42 14.82
C TRP A 680 -1.91 17.06 13.48
N ARG A 681 -3.01 16.31 13.52
CA ARG A 681 -3.97 16.24 12.42
C ARG A 681 -5.02 17.32 12.63
N THR A 682 -5.19 18.21 11.66
CA THR A 682 -6.17 19.30 11.69
C THR A 682 -7.02 19.28 10.44
N ASP A 683 -8.16 19.96 10.45
CA ASP A 683 -8.85 20.28 9.20
C ASP A 683 -8.12 21.40 8.45
N LYS A 684 -8.50 21.62 7.18
CA LYS A 684 -7.82 22.57 6.30
C LYS A 684 -7.79 24.01 6.80
N ILE A 685 -8.77 24.45 7.60
CA ILE A 685 -8.77 25.81 8.16
C ILE A 685 -8.19 25.86 9.57
N GLY A 686 -7.84 24.69 10.15
CA GLY A 686 -7.29 24.58 11.49
C GLY A 686 -8.28 24.89 12.60
N LEU A 687 -9.58 24.75 12.36
CA LEU A 687 -10.59 24.97 13.39
C LEU A 687 -10.66 23.80 14.37
N THR A 688 -10.51 22.57 13.88
CA THR A 688 -10.55 21.31 14.64
C THR A 688 -9.27 20.52 14.45
N GLY A 689 -8.88 19.76 15.46
CA GLY A 689 -7.73 18.89 15.32
C GLY A 689 -7.44 18.08 16.57
N ALA A 690 -6.52 17.12 16.42
CA ALA A 690 -6.02 16.31 17.51
C ALA A 690 -4.51 16.09 17.36
N PRO A 691 -3.78 15.99 18.48
CA PRO A 691 -2.37 15.61 18.46
C PRO A 691 -2.20 14.18 17.92
N MET A 692 -1.13 13.96 17.15
CA MET A 692 -0.71 12.64 16.67
C MET A 692 0.03 11.87 17.76
N ARG A 693 -0.66 11.57 18.87
CA ARG A 693 -0.08 10.87 20.02
C ARG A 693 0.40 9.46 19.68
N GLU A 694 -0.22 8.84 18.68
CA GLU A 694 0.16 7.53 18.16
C GLU A 694 1.59 7.55 17.58
N TRP A 695 2.10 8.73 17.21
CA TRP A 695 3.44 8.93 16.66
C TRP A 695 4.44 9.53 17.66
N GLU A 696 4.06 9.70 18.93
CA GLU A 696 4.90 10.34 19.94
C GLU A 696 6.28 9.68 20.05
N ASN A 697 6.34 8.34 20.01
CA ASN A 697 7.58 7.58 20.08
C ASN A 697 8.51 7.78 18.87
N PHE A 698 7.97 8.14 17.70
CA PHE A 698 8.74 8.47 16.49
C PHE A 698 9.13 9.95 16.44
N LEU A 699 8.51 10.77 17.28
CA LEU A 699 8.71 12.22 17.33
C LEU A 699 9.54 12.64 18.54
N ASN A 700 9.80 11.77 19.52
CA ASN A 700 10.58 12.09 20.72
C ASN A 700 11.95 11.37 20.78
N GLY A 701 12.37 10.76 19.68
CA GLY A 701 13.64 10.02 19.57
C GLY A 701 13.66 8.64 20.25
N THR A 702 12.54 8.16 20.81
CA THR A 702 12.45 6.83 21.45
C THR A 702 12.64 5.71 20.42
N ILE A 703 11.96 5.82 19.27
CA ILE A 703 12.11 4.90 18.14
C ILE A 703 12.87 5.62 17.01
N LYS A 704 14.04 5.09 16.65
CA LYS A 704 14.93 5.66 15.63
C LYS A 704 14.58 5.18 14.22
N GLU A 705 13.34 5.36 13.84
CA GLU A 705 12.87 5.12 12.46
C GLU A 705 12.81 6.43 11.68
N SER A 706 13.05 6.35 10.37
CA SER A 706 13.27 7.53 9.54
C SER A 706 11.97 8.04 8.91
N TRP A 707 11.89 9.36 8.79
CA TRP A 707 10.95 10.08 7.95
C TRP A 707 11.61 10.34 6.60
N GLY A 708 10.90 10.15 5.50
CA GLY A 708 11.45 10.22 4.14
C GLY A 708 10.68 11.18 3.23
N ILE A 709 11.38 11.95 2.40
CA ILE A 709 10.81 12.85 1.37
C ILE A 709 11.34 12.46 0.00
N TYR A 710 10.45 12.32 -0.99
CA TYR A 710 10.82 12.00 -2.38
C TYR A 710 11.05 13.29 -3.16
N LEU A 711 12.32 13.61 -3.38
CA LEU A 711 12.81 14.95 -3.73
C LEU A 711 12.43 15.42 -5.13
N ARG A 712 12.10 14.50 -6.04
CA ARG A 712 11.91 14.81 -7.47
C ARG A 712 10.52 14.36 -7.95
N PRO A 713 9.53 15.26 -7.97
CA PRO A 713 8.19 14.97 -8.46
C PRO A 713 8.13 14.30 -9.83
N TYR A 714 9.02 14.70 -10.74
CA TYR A 714 9.09 14.13 -12.08
C TYR A 714 9.55 12.67 -12.12
N GLU A 715 10.04 12.09 -11.01
CA GLU A 715 10.38 10.66 -10.93
C GLU A 715 9.13 9.77 -10.79
N TYR A 716 8.00 10.35 -10.38
CA TYR A 716 6.71 9.70 -10.20
C TYR A 716 5.59 10.41 -10.97
N THR A 717 5.93 10.84 -12.19
CA THR A 717 5.00 11.27 -13.23
C THR A 717 5.11 10.34 -14.43
N ALA A 718 3.96 10.00 -15.03
CA ALA A 718 3.82 9.09 -16.17
C ALA A 718 4.19 9.71 -17.51
#